data_AF-A0A8H7PU96-F1
#
_entry.id   AF-A0A8H7PU96-F1
#
_cell.length_a   1.000
_cell.length_b   1.000
_cell.length_c   1.000
_cell.angle_alpha   90.00
_cell.angle_beta   90.00
_cell.angle_gamma   90.00
#
_symmetry.space_group_name_H-M   'P 1'
#
loop_
_entity.id
_entity.type
_entity.pdbx_description
1 polymer ?
#
loop_
_entity_poly.entity_id
_entity_poly.type
_entity_poly.pdbx_seq_one_letter_code
_entity_poly.pdbx_strand_id
1 'polypeptide(L)'
;NRARANWGKTFDKVKLVNNINAISKQTKNRLVAPSYPVVPFYPPAFSVPYIAMSRDENERKPPPILFDCLSLAITDSFIDQNAINKQWVFRIELGYGDIKWVIKRTVVDFYSLHLTLKFKANLSTRAPHPPHFPNQLAHLYHALTSIPGWTLEDDQDENRKDSNLKRREQLEEYLKELIKASYMMVNYDLCEFLEISAISITRDMGWKGKEGYLENRMESRLSSVFQSINFTKWSKEWVILRDSYIAFCKDIGSTTPTDVLLFDQYFKVEAAPHFLTPYNQHHIIIQNKNRRIDIKGPANRVIEDWMASIKKVQTDSPWMKRHRFLSFAPIRNDAKVKWFVDGHDYYDAIAEAILAAKSEIYIADWWLYLRRPPAENENYRLDRLLQYKAKQGVLIYVVLYKEVGLGFALNSEHSKSTLRGLHKNIFVQRHPDHNAVTGDPLFWAHHEKILVVDYRLAFIGGLDLCFGRYDTHSHPLADYSVNGRANEIFPGQDYNNPRIKDFSNVQNYDATLIDRRTTPRMPWHDVAIGMVGTPARDVARHFVQRWNHVKTEKGQKRMSLPFLTPKGEFVPARDETKFKGTCRVQVLRSSTEWSQGVEREFSIYNAYMEAISRAKHFVYIENQFFITATQPDNKLIKNNIGQAIVERIKRAHKEGKRFRVYVVIPLAPSFPGDFAASDASILRLVMHQQYASISRGGNSILERLRNANINPEDYISFYSLRTWDKIKSNTDYNSKFKSRQSSGGGQGSFDENLERVNSTTEG
;
A
#
# COMPACT_ATOMS: atom_id res chain seq x y z
N ASN A 1 8.63 35.19 3.43
CA ASN A 1 9.65 35.14 2.34
C ASN A 1 11.00 34.47 2.64
N ARG A 2 11.35 34.00 3.86
CA ARG A 2 12.55 33.13 4.03
C ARG A 2 12.34 31.64 3.66
N ALA A 3 11.11 31.14 3.67
CA ALA A 3 10.81 29.73 3.33
C ALA A 3 11.03 29.37 1.84
N ARG A 4 10.74 30.28 0.91
CA ARG A 4 10.98 30.07 -0.54
C ARG A 4 12.47 29.87 -0.88
N ALA A 5 13.36 30.56 -0.17
CA ALA A 5 14.81 30.55 -0.47
C ALA A 5 15.51 29.21 -0.21
N ASN A 6 15.01 28.40 0.74
CA ASN A 6 15.63 27.12 1.09
C ASN A 6 15.22 25.95 0.16
N TRP A 7 14.21 26.13 -0.69
CA TRP A 7 13.85 25.15 -1.73
C TRP A 7 14.48 25.48 -3.09
N GLY A 8 14.61 26.77 -3.43
CA GLY A 8 15.25 27.20 -4.68
C GLY A 8 16.69 26.72 -4.86
N LYS A 9 17.52 26.76 -3.79
CA LYS A 9 18.93 26.34 -3.85
C LYS A 9 19.14 24.83 -4.10
N THR A 10 18.07 24.03 -4.10
CA THR A 10 18.12 22.62 -4.50
C THR A 10 18.08 22.48 -6.03
N PHE A 11 17.42 23.40 -6.75
CA PHE A 11 17.28 23.34 -8.21
C PHE A 11 18.62 23.51 -8.95
N ASP A 12 19.49 24.42 -8.49
CA ASP A 12 20.81 24.63 -9.10
C ASP A 12 21.72 23.42 -8.92
N LYS A 13 21.66 22.74 -7.76
CA LYS A 13 22.39 21.49 -7.53
C LYS A 13 21.87 20.34 -8.40
N VAL A 14 20.56 20.26 -8.65
CA VAL A 14 19.98 19.23 -9.55
C VAL A 14 20.36 19.48 -11.00
N LYS A 15 20.38 20.74 -11.47
CA LYS A 15 20.90 21.08 -12.81
C LYS A 15 22.39 20.72 -12.96
N LEU A 16 23.22 21.00 -11.95
CA LEU A 16 24.64 20.65 -11.98
C LEU A 16 24.88 19.14 -12.05
N VAL A 17 24.13 18.34 -11.27
CA VAL A 17 24.22 16.87 -11.29
C VAL A 17 23.72 16.27 -12.62
N ASN A 18 22.74 16.90 -13.28
CA ASN A 18 22.28 16.45 -14.60
C ASN A 18 23.34 16.69 -15.70
N ASN A 19 24.07 17.81 -15.66
CA ASN A 19 25.13 18.08 -16.63
C ASN A 19 26.37 17.18 -16.44
N ILE A 20 26.71 16.81 -15.21
CA ILE A 20 27.82 15.86 -14.95
C ILE A 20 27.48 14.46 -15.48
N ASN A 21 26.22 14.03 -15.40
CA ASN A 21 25.76 12.75 -15.97
C ASN A 21 25.55 12.77 -17.51
N ALA A 22 25.52 13.96 -18.14
CA ALA A 22 25.37 14.08 -19.59
C ALA A 22 26.68 13.79 -20.36
N ILE A 23 27.83 13.91 -19.70
CA ILE A 23 29.17 13.80 -20.32
C ILE A 23 29.67 12.34 -20.38
N SER A 24 29.03 11.38 -19.67
CA SER A 24 29.47 9.98 -19.63
C SER A 24 28.72 9.02 -20.58
N LYS A 25 28.13 9.52 -21.67
CA LYS A 25 27.60 8.64 -22.74
C LYS A 25 28.72 8.22 -23.70
N GLN A 26 29.33 7.05 -23.45
CA GLN A 26 29.62 6.02 -24.48
C GLN A 26 30.41 4.83 -23.89
N THR A 27 29.74 3.77 -23.43
CA THR A 27 30.24 2.39 -23.64
C THR A 27 29.15 1.33 -23.42
N LYS A 28 28.87 0.59 -24.51
CA LYS A 28 28.46 -0.83 -24.64
C LYS A 28 27.53 -1.50 -23.59
N ASN A 29 26.38 -1.96 -24.09
CA ASN A 29 25.61 -3.15 -23.68
C ASN A 29 25.54 -3.48 -22.18
N ARG A 30 24.64 -2.82 -21.45
CA ARG A 30 24.08 -3.40 -20.22
C ARG A 30 23.00 -4.42 -20.59
N LEU A 31 23.25 -5.69 -20.26
CA LEU A 31 22.23 -6.72 -20.18
C LEU A 31 21.05 -6.21 -19.32
N VAL A 32 19.84 -6.28 -19.86
CA VAL A 32 18.62 -5.93 -19.12
C VAL A 32 18.42 -6.97 -18.03
N ALA A 33 18.74 -6.60 -16.79
CA ALA A 33 18.50 -7.47 -15.64
C ALA A 33 17.01 -7.85 -15.56
N PRO A 34 16.67 -9.09 -15.15
CA PRO A 34 15.28 -9.48 -14.99
C PRO A 34 14.56 -8.53 -14.03
N SER A 35 13.32 -8.19 -14.37
CA SER A 35 12.45 -7.39 -13.50
C SER A 35 11.97 -8.26 -12.34
N TYR A 36 12.79 -8.38 -11.30
CA TYR A 36 12.45 -9.07 -10.07
C TYR A 36 11.39 -8.27 -9.30
N PRO A 37 10.28 -8.91 -8.86
CA PRO A 37 9.22 -8.22 -8.12
C PRO A 37 9.58 -7.89 -6.66
N VAL A 38 10.81 -8.19 -6.23
CA VAL A 38 11.36 -7.74 -4.95
C VAL A 38 12.81 -7.31 -5.13
N VAL A 39 13.24 -6.31 -4.35
CA VAL A 39 14.61 -5.78 -4.36
C VAL A 39 15.45 -6.54 -3.31
N PRO A 40 16.39 -7.42 -3.72
CA PRO A 40 17.30 -8.08 -2.79
C PRO A 40 18.30 -7.09 -2.17
N PHE A 41 18.95 -7.46 -1.07
CA PHE A 41 20.06 -6.65 -0.53
C PHE A 41 21.19 -6.45 -1.55
N TYR A 42 21.57 -7.51 -2.26
CA TYR A 42 22.62 -7.49 -3.27
C TYR A 42 21.99 -7.77 -4.65
N PRO A 43 22.10 -6.84 -5.61
CA PRO A 43 21.51 -7.02 -6.94
C PRO A 43 22.12 -8.19 -7.74
N PRO A 44 21.39 -8.73 -8.74
CA PRO A 44 21.91 -9.77 -9.66
C PRO A 44 23.18 -9.38 -10.44
N ALA A 45 23.60 -8.11 -10.42
CA ALA A 45 24.89 -7.69 -10.97
C ALA A 45 26.10 -8.35 -10.26
N PHE A 46 25.90 -8.91 -9.05
CA PHE A 46 26.88 -9.72 -8.33
C PHE A 46 26.78 -11.23 -8.65
N SER A 47 25.71 -11.70 -9.31
CA SER A 47 25.66 -13.09 -9.77
C SER A 47 26.48 -13.23 -11.05
N VAL A 48 27.51 -14.07 -11.01
CA VAL A 48 28.27 -14.47 -12.21
C VAL A 48 27.26 -15.05 -13.22
N PRO A 49 27.34 -14.72 -14.52
CA PRO A 49 26.37 -15.21 -15.52
C PRO A 49 26.17 -16.73 -15.53
N TYR A 50 27.22 -17.48 -15.17
CA TYR A 50 27.21 -18.92 -14.95
C TYR A 50 26.15 -19.36 -13.92
N ILE A 51 26.03 -18.68 -12.78
CA ILE A 51 25.03 -18.99 -11.74
C ILE A 51 23.62 -18.81 -12.33
N ALA A 52 23.32 -17.70 -13.01
CA ALA A 52 22.00 -17.46 -13.59
C ALA A 52 21.57 -18.52 -14.64
N MET A 53 22.55 -19.17 -15.30
CA MET A 53 22.33 -20.27 -16.24
C MET A 53 22.26 -21.65 -15.56
N SER A 54 22.90 -21.82 -14.40
CA SER A 54 22.89 -23.07 -13.62
C SER A 54 21.49 -23.53 -13.22
N ARG A 55 21.33 -24.84 -13.01
CA ARG A 55 20.11 -25.51 -12.55
C ARG A 55 20.48 -26.62 -11.59
N ASP A 56 19.58 -26.95 -10.66
CA ASP A 56 19.72 -28.15 -9.83
C ASP A 56 19.32 -29.44 -10.60
N GLU A 57 19.28 -30.56 -9.90
CA GLU A 57 18.80 -31.84 -10.40
C GLU A 57 17.31 -31.87 -10.78
N ASN A 58 16.51 -30.90 -10.32
CA ASN A 58 15.07 -30.76 -10.59
C ASN A 58 14.76 -29.61 -11.58
N GLU A 59 15.76 -29.16 -12.34
CA GLU A 59 15.69 -28.03 -13.28
C GLU A 59 15.28 -26.68 -12.67
N ARG A 60 15.39 -26.52 -11.34
CA ARG A 60 15.11 -25.26 -10.64
C ARG A 60 16.26 -24.28 -10.84
N LYS A 61 15.93 -23.00 -10.92
CA LYS A 61 16.91 -21.90 -10.97
C LYS A 61 17.50 -21.67 -9.57
N PRO A 62 18.72 -21.14 -9.44
CA PRO A 62 19.21 -20.71 -8.13
C PRO A 62 18.26 -19.67 -7.50
N PRO A 63 18.02 -19.76 -6.18
CA PRO A 63 17.47 -18.62 -5.45
C PRO A 63 18.46 -17.44 -5.56
N PRO A 64 18.00 -16.17 -5.51
CA PRO A 64 18.82 -14.98 -5.66
C PRO A 64 19.67 -14.65 -4.41
N ILE A 65 20.22 -15.68 -3.76
CA ILE A 65 20.97 -15.62 -2.49
C ILE A 65 22.46 -15.71 -2.82
N LEU A 66 23.27 -14.81 -2.25
CA LEU A 66 24.73 -14.83 -2.36
C LEU A 66 25.31 -15.37 -1.05
N PHE A 67 25.73 -16.63 -1.05
CA PHE A 67 26.22 -17.31 0.16
C PHE A 67 27.40 -16.60 0.84
N ASP A 68 28.30 -15.96 0.09
CA ASP A 68 29.38 -15.10 0.62
C ASP A 68 28.90 -13.94 1.51
N CYS A 69 27.66 -13.47 1.31
CA CYS A 69 27.09 -12.37 2.07
C CYS A 69 26.42 -12.82 3.38
N LEU A 70 26.49 -14.13 3.71
CA LEU A 70 25.95 -14.72 4.91
C LEU A 70 26.99 -14.76 6.03
N SER A 71 26.79 -14.00 7.10
CA SER A 71 27.53 -14.19 8.35
C SER A 71 26.91 -15.35 9.15
N LEU A 72 27.75 -16.23 9.69
CA LEU A 72 27.33 -17.42 10.45
C LEU A 72 28.21 -17.60 11.70
N ALA A 73 27.59 -17.89 12.84
CA ALA A 73 28.28 -18.29 14.07
C ALA A 73 27.44 -19.29 14.91
N ILE A 74 28.07 -20.32 15.48
CA ILE A 74 27.42 -21.29 16.38
C ILE A 74 27.69 -20.87 17.84
N THR A 75 26.85 -19.97 18.34
CA THR A 75 27.09 -19.29 19.62
C THR A 75 26.94 -20.19 20.85
N ASP A 76 26.05 -21.19 20.79
CA ASP A 76 25.61 -21.93 21.99
C ASP A 76 25.13 -23.35 21.63
N SER A 77 25.15 -24.25 22.62
CA SER A 77 24.76 -25.66 22.46
C SER A 77 24.24 -26.26 23.77
N PHE A 78 23.05 -26.83 23.76
CA PHE A 78 22.39 -27.44 24.92
C PHE A 78 21.79 -28.81 24.57
N ILE A 79 21.51 -29.64 25.58
CA ILE A 79 20.79 -30.91 25.40
C ILE A 79 19.29 -30.66 25.55
N ASP A 80 18.49 -31.12 24.59
CA ASP A 80 17.03 -31.09 24.68
C ASP A 80 16.55 -32.20 25.63
N GLN A 81 16.32 -31.85 26.90
CA GLN A 81 15.89 -32.79 27.94
C GLN A 81 14.49 -33.38 27.69
N ASN A 82 13.66 -32.74 26.87
CA ASN A 82 12.30 -33.18 26.56
C ASN A 82 12.24 -34.09 25.30
N ALA A 83 13.34 -34.18 24.54
CA ALA A 83 13.42 -35.04 23.36
C ALA A 83 13.69 -36.51 23.76
N ILE A 84 12.97 -37.44 23.11
CA ILE A 84 13.03 -38.90 23.38
C ILE A 84 14.47 -39.45 23.38
N ASN A 85 15.36 -38.92 22.52
CA ASN A 85 16.76 -39.34 22.41
C ASN A 85 17.76 -38.26 22.93
N LYS A 86 17.38 -37.41 23.90
CA LYS A 86 18.22 -36.37 24.56
C LYS A 86 19.28 -35.74 23.63
N GLN A 87 18.86 -35.09 22.54
CA GLN A 87 19.78 -34.68 21.49
C GLN A 87 20.45 -33.32 21.77
N TRP A 88 21.71 -33.18 21.35
CA TRP A 88 22.39 -31.88 21.30
C TRP A 88 21.73 -30.95 20.28
N VAL A 89 21.41 -29.73 20.71
CA VAL A 89 20.83 -28.64 19.92
C VAL A 89 21.80 -27.46 19.89
N PHE A 90 22.18 -27.05 18.70
CA PHE A 90 23.06 -25.93 18.43
C PHE A 90 22.25 -24.70 18.05
N ARG A 91 22.58 -23.56 18.66
CA ARG A 91 22.03 -22.24 18.36
C ARG A 91 22.96 -21.56 17.35
N ILE A 92 22.47 -21.38 16.13
CA ILE A 92 23.22 -20.79 15.02
C ILE A 92 22.67 -19.39 14.78
N GLU A 93 23.52 -18.37 14.94
CA GLU A 93 23.21 -17.01 14.51
C GLU A 93 23.58 -16.83 13.03
N LEU A 94 22.64 -16.25 12.29
CA LEU A 94 22.75 -16.00 10.87
C LEU A 94 22.45 -14.53 10.59
N GLY A 95 23.17 -13.95 9.62
CA GLY A 95 23.00 -12.56 9.21
C GLY A 95 23.22 -12.37 7.72
N TYR A 96 22.39 -11.54 7.08
CA TYR A 96 22.46 -11.24 5.66
C TYR A 96 22.07 -9.79 5.43
N GLY A 97 23.05 -8.92 5.19
CA GLY A 97 22.83 -7.47 5.16
C GLY A 97 22.44 -6.95 6.56
N ASP A 98 21.25 -6.37 6.69
CA ASP A 98 20.72 -5.90 7.99
C ASP A 98 19.83 -6.94 8.71
N ILE A 99 19.46 -8.03 8.05
CA ILE A 99 18.60 -9.06 8.62
C ILE A 99 19.45 -10.03 9.42
N LYS A 100 19.09 -10.23 10.69
CA LYS A 100 19.67 -11.25 11.58
C LYS A 100 18.58 -12.18 12.08
N TRP A 101 18.85 -13.48 12.12
CA TRP A 101 17.97 -14.50 12.67
C TRP A 101 18.76 -15.60 13.37
N VAL A 102 18.04 -16.44 14.10
CA VAL A 102 18.61 -17.55 14.87
C VAL A 102 17.87 -18.81 14.48
N ILE A 103 18.60 -19.86 14.13
CA ILE A 103 18.04 -21.19 13.93
C ILE A 103 18.57 -22.13 15.00
N LYS A 104 17.82 -23.20 15.26
CA LYS A 104 18.22 -24.31 16.14
C LYS A 104 18.31 -25.58 15.31
N ARG A 105 19.43 -26.29 15.42
CA ARG A 105 19.69 -27.54 14.66
C ARG A 105 20.32 -28.60 15.55
N THR A 106 19.96 -29.85 15.34
CA THR A 106 20.50 -31.03 16.04
C THR A 106 21.66 -31.64 15.25
N VAL A 107 22.49 -32.47 15.88
CA VAL A 107 23.50 -33.27 15.15
C VAL A 107 22.84 -34.12 14.04
N VAL A 108 21.60 -34.57 14.27
CA VAL A 108 20.80 -35.30 13.28
C VAL A 108 20.51 -34.45 12.05
N ASP A 109 20.14 -33.17 12.22
CA ASP A 109 19.91 -32.26 11.09
C ASP A 109 21.20 -32.01 10.29
N PHE A 110 22.33 -31.79 10.99
CA PHE A 110 23.65 -31.56 10.38
C PHE A 110 24.12 -32.76 9.56
N TYR A 111 24.05 -33.97 10.11
CA TYR A 111 24.51 -35.17 9.41
C TYR A 111 23.54 -35.62 8.32
N SER A 112 22.23 -35.39 8.49
CA SER A 112 21.25 -35.61 7.41
C SER A 112 21.56 -34.74 6.20
N LEU A 113 21.85 -33.44 6.41
CA LEU A 113 22.30 -32.54 5.33
C LEU A 113 23.58 -33.06 4.66
N HIS A 114 24.57 -33.51 5.44
CA HIS A 114 25.80 -34.09 4.91
C HIS A 114 25.54 -35.30 4.01
N LEU A 115 24.72 -36.26 4.46
CA LEU A 115 24.37 -37.45 3.70
C LEU A 115 23.60 -37.09 2.41
N THR A 116 22.62 -36.18 2.48
CA THR A 116 21.86 -35.72 1.31
C THR A 116 22.78 -35.10 0.26
N LEU A 117 23.69 -34.21 0.65
CA LEU A 117 24.59 -33.55 -0.29
C LEU A 117 25.64 -34.51 -0.85
N LYS A 118 26.18 -35.42 -0.03
CA LYS A 118 27.12 -36.46 -0.47
C LYS A 118 26.47 -37.40 -1.49
N PHE A 119 25.23 -37.80 -1.26
CA PHE A 119 24.46 -38.62 -2.19
C PHE A 119 24.20 -37.89 -3.51
N LYS A 120 23.76 -36.62 -3.48
CA LYS A 120 23.53 -35.81 -4.69
C LYS A 120 24.80 -35.59 -5.50
N ALA A 121 25.92 -35.26 -4.85
CA ALA A 121 27.20 -35.03 -5.53
C ALA A 121 27.75 -36.30 -6.19
N ASN A 122 27.55 -37.47 -5.57
CA ASN A 122 27.91 -38.76 -6.18
C ASN A 122 27.03 -39.13 -7.40
N LEU A 123 25.82 -38.61 -7.49
CA LEU A 123 24.90 -38.84 -8.62
C LEU A 123 24.99 -37.77 -9.73
N SER A 124 25.50 -36.58 -9.41
CA SER A 124 25.41 -35.42 -10.30
C SER A 124 26.50 -34.39 -10.02
N THR A 125 27.19 -33.98 -11.08
CA THR A 125 28.15 -32.85 -11.06
C THR A 125 27.48 -31.48 -10.82
N ARG A 126 26.14 -31.43 -10.69
CA ARG A 126 25.38 -30.20 -10.37
C ARG A 126 25.23 -29.94 -8.87
N ALA A 127 25.68 -30.84 -7.99
CA ALA A 127 25.71 -30.64 -6.54
C ALA A 127 27.16 -30.60 -6.00
N PRO A 128 27.49 -29.70 -5.06
CA PRO A 128 28.83 -29.64 -4.48
C PRO A 128 29.08 -30.86 -3.59
N HIS A 129 30.28 -31.46 -3.67
CA HIS A 129 30.70 -32.43 -2.66
C HIS A 129 30.81 -31.71 -1.30
N PRO A 130 30.14 -32.20 -0.25
CA PRO A 130 30.28 -31.62 1.08
C PRO A 130 31.69 -31.90 1.64
N PRO A 131 32.23 -31.01 2.50
CA PRO A 131 33.49 -31.23 3.18
C PRO A 131 33.41 -32.42 4.14
N HIS A 132 34.55 -32.84 4.69
CA HIS A 132 34.61 -33.98 5.60
C HIS A 132 33.81 -33.69 6.89
N PHE A 133 32.86 -34.55 7.25
CA PHE A 133 32.07 -34.37 8.46
C PHE A 133 32.89 -34.77 9.71
N PRO A 134 32.82 -34.01 10.82
CA PRO A 134 33.60 -34.34 12.02
C PRO A 134 33.28 -35.77 12.56
N ASN A 135 34.27 -36.66 12.55
CA ASN A 135 34.09 -38.09 12.84
C ASN A 135 33.41 -38.35 14.21
N GLN A 136 33.78 -37.62 15.26
CA GLN A 136 33.18 -37.75 16.59
C GLN A 136 31.66 -37.46 16.58
N LEU A 137 31.21 -36.53 15.73
CA LEU A 137 29.79 -36.18 15.59
C LEU A 137 29.05 -37.16 14.67
N ALA A 138 29.72 -37.74 13.67
CA ALA A 138 29.17 -38.85 12.89
C ALA A 138 28.92 -40.10 13.76
N HIS A 139 29.85 -40.46 14.64
CA HIS A 139 29.63 -41.55 15.60
C HIS A 139 28.45 -41.28 16.54
N LEU A 140 28.32 -40.04 17.03
CA LEU A 140 27.19 -39.62 17.87
C LEU A 140 25.86 -39.69 17.12
N TYR A 141 25.81 -39.32 15.83
CA TYR A 141 24.63 -39.55 14.98
C TYR A 141 24.26 -41.02 14.91
N HIS A 142 25.23 -41.89 14.62
CA HIS A 142 24.99 -43.32 14.49
C HIS A 142 24.47 -43.93 15.80
N ALA A 143 25.04 -43.58 16.95
CA ALA A 143 24.55 -44.02 18.26
C ALA A 143 23.09 -43.56 18.52
N LEU A 144 22.80 -42.28 18.27
CA LEU A 144 21.47 -41.68 18.46
C LEU A 144 20.37 -42.20 17.53
N THR A 145 20.75 -42.85 16.42
CA THR A 145 19.82 -43.39 15.41
C THR A 145 19.73 -44.91 15.40
N SER A 146 20.74 -45.63 15.90
CA SER A 146 20.73 -47.11 15.97
C SER A 146 20.24 -47.67 17.31
N ILE A 147 20.30 -46.91 18.42
CA ILE A 147 19.93 -47.39 19.76
C ILE A 147 18.75 -46.58 20.31
N PRO A 148 17.51 -47.11 20.25
CA PRO A 148 16.34 -46.47 20.85
C PRO A 148 16.49 -46.31 22.36
N GLY A 149 16.23 -45.11 22.89
CA GLY A 149 16.36 -44.83 24.32
C GLY A 149 17.79 -44.67 24.83
N TRP A 150 18.81 -44.66 23.96
CA TRP A 150 20.17 -44.28 24.36
C TRP A 150 20.18 -42.83 24.86
N THR A 151 20.70 -42.63 26.05
CA THR A 151 20.83 -41.30 26.66
C THR A 151 22.30 -40.99 26.93
N LEU A 152 22.71 -39.75 26.68
CA LEU A 152 23.98 -39.24 27.15
C LEU A 152 24.00 -39.29 28.69
N GLU A 153 24.97 -40.02 29.25
CA GLU A 153 25.32 -39.97 30.66
C GLU A 153 25.99 -38.60 30.96
N ASP A 154 25.71 -38.03 32.13
CA ASP A 154 26.22 -36.72 32.53
C ASP A 154 27.65 -36.84 33.11
N ASP A 155 28.65 -36.62 32.26
CA ASP A 155 30.06 -36.45 32.70
C ASP A 155 30.29 -35.11 33.42
N GLN A 156 31.21 -35.14 34.39
CA GLN A 156 31.43 -34.07 35.40
C GLN A 156 32.06 -32.77 34.85
N ASP A 157 31.89 -31.68 35.61
CA ASP A 157 31.56 -30.33 35.10
C ASP A 157 32.63 -29.48 34.36
N GLU A 158 33.92 -29.85 34.32
CA GLU A 158 34.95 -28.98 33.69
C GLU A 158 35.24 -29.34 32.22
N ASN A 159 35.53 -30.61 31.89
CA ASN A 159 35.82 -31.04 30.51
C ASN A 159 34.63 -30.81 29.55
N ARG A 160 33.41 -30.70 30.08
CA ARG A 160 32.17 -30.50 29.32
C ARG A 160 32.16 -29.17 28.54
N LYS A 161 32.70 -28.08 29.10
CA LYS A 161 32.68 -26.76 28.46
C LYS A 161 33.61 -26.69 27.24
N ASP A 162 34.83 -27.20 27.39
CA ASP A 162 35.81 -27.29 26.31
C ASP A 162 35.36 -28.26 25.21
N SER A 163 34.83 -29.44 25.59
CA SER A 163 34.24 -30.38 24.63
C SER A 163 33.08 -29.77 23.84
N ASN A 164 32.19 -29.00 24.48
CA ASN A 164 31.09 -28.31 23.81
C ASN A 164 31.55 -27.13 22.94
N LEU A 165 32.64 -26.45 23.31
CA LEU A 165 33.27 -25.44 22.45
C LEU A 165 33.83 -26.09 21.17
N LYS A 166 34.65 -27.13 21.31
CA LYS A 166 35.23 -27.89 20.19
C LYS A 166 34.17 -28.43 19.23
N ARG A 167 33.05 -28.97 19.74
CA ARG A 167 31.91 -29.41 18.90
C ARG A 167 31.28 -28.26 18.11
N ARG A 168 31.12 -27.07 18.72
CA ARG A 168 30.58 -25.88 18.05
C ARG A 168 31.55 -25.38 16.97
N GLU A 169 32.83 -25.28 17.27
CA GLU A 169 33.87 -24.85 16.33
C GLU A 169 33.97 -25.80 15.11
N GLN A 170 33.95 -27.12 15.34
CA GLN A 170 33.97 -28.12 14.27
C GLN A 170 32.74 -28.04 13.35
N LEU A 171 31.54 -27.84 13.91
CA LEU A 171 30.32 -27.67 13.11
C LEU A 171 30.26 -26.30 12.41
N GLU A 172 30.84 -25.26 13.02
CA GLU A 172 30.91 -23.93 12.43
C GLU A 172 31.85 -23.92 11.22
N GLU A 173 33.05 -24.51 11.34
CA GLU A 173 33.98 -24.60 10.21
C GLU A 173 33.43 -25.51 9.10
N TYR A 174 32.80 -26.65 9.46
CA TYR A 174 32.09 -27.49 8.49
C TYR A 174 31.04 -26.69 7.69
N LEU A 175 30.23 -25.84 8.34
CA LEU A 175 29.27 -24.99 7.62
C LEU A 175 29.95 -23.91 6.78
N LYS A 176 31.03 -23.27 7.27
CA LYS A 176 31.79 -22.28 6.49
C LYS A 176 32.40 -22.91 5.23
N GLU A 177 33.00 -24.08 5.34
CA GLU A 177 33.52 -24.85 4.20
C GLU A 177 32.40 -25.26 3.24
N LEU A 178 31.25 -25.72 3.75
CA LEU A 178 30.11 -26.09 2.92
C LEU A 178 29.49 -24.91 2.17
N ILE A 179 29.45 -23.73 2.80
CA ILE A 179 29.03 -22.45 2.20
C ILE A 179 30.01 -22.05 1.08
N LYS A 180 31.33 -22.09 1.34
CA LYS A 180 32.37 -21.85 0.32
C LYS A 180 32.24 -22.83 -0.87
N ALA A 181 32.06 -24.12 -0.61
CA ALA A 181 31.87 -25.13 -1.65
C ALA A 181 30.57 -24.94 -2.46
N SER A 182 29.52 -24.39 -1.83
CA SER A 182 28.22 -24.12 -2.48
C SER A 182 28.16 -22.77 -3.21
N TYR A 183 29.20 -21.94 -3.15
CA TYR A 183 29.20 -20.55 -3.61
C TYR A 183 28.72 -20.34 -5.07
N MET A 184 29.04 -21.29 -5.96
CA MET A 184 28.75 -21.21 -7.40
C MET A 184 27.68 -22.21 -7.87
N MET A 185 26.98 -22.89 -6.95
CA MET A 185 26.10 -24.04 -7.26
C MET A 185 24.71 -23.87 -6.64
N VAL A 186 23.69 -24.46 -7.27
CA VAL A 186 22.32 -24.40 -6.77
C VAL A 186 22.16 -25.37 -5.60
N ASN A 187 21.99 -24.85 -4.38
CA ASN A 187 21.86 -25.69 -3.17
C ASN A 187 20.58 -25.33 -2.37
N TYR A 188 19.45 -25.95 -2.75
CA TYR A 188 18.17 -25.77 -2.06
C TYR A 188 18.17 -26.39 -0.65
N ASP A 189 18.87 -27.51 -0.44
CA ASP A 189 18.91 -28.22 0.85
C ASP A 189 19.67 -27.41 1.91
N LEU A 190 20.76 -26.73 1.52
CA LEU A 190 21.46 -25.78 2.37
C LEU A 190 20.59 -24.55 2.68
N CYS A 191 19.81 -24.05 1.72
CA CYS A 191 18.86 -22.96 1.96
C CYS A 191 17.75 -23.38 2.96
N GLU A 192 17.23 -24.60 2.84
CA GLU A 192 16.26 -25.17 3.78
C GLU A 192 16.87 -25.31 5.19
N PHE A 193 18.08 -25.87 5.28
CA PHE A 193 18.80 -25.99 6.55
C PHE A 193 19.01 -24.64 7.24
N LEU A 194 19.33 -23.58 6.48
CA LEU A 194 19.57 -22.22 6.99
C LEU A 194 18.30 -21.38 7.21
N GLU A 195 17.12 -21.91 6.85
CA GLU A 195 15.82 -21.21 6.83
C GLU A 195 15.85 -19.90 6.02
N ILE A 196 16.50 -19.90 4.85
CA ILE A 196 16.71 -18.71 4.01
C ILE A 196 16.09 -18.88 2.61
N SER A 197 15.38 -17.86 2.13
CA SER A 197 14.67 -17.85 0.85
C SER A 197 14.83 -16.52 0.10
N ALA A 198 14.41 -16.52 -1.17
CA ALA A 198 14.40 -15.36 -2.05
C ALA A 198 13.66 -14.15 -1.45
N ILE A 199 12.61 -14.40 -0.65
CA ILE A 199 11.84 -13.37 0.06
C ILE A 199 12.47 -13.03 1.42
N SER A 200 13.20 -13.94 2.07
CA SER A 200 13.93 -13.65 3.32
C SER A 200 14.86 -12.46 3.18
N ILE A 201 15.64 -12.44 2.09
CA ILE A 201 16.76 -11.52 1.83
C ILE A 201 16.37 -10.21 1.14
N THR A 202 15.11 -9.80 1.27
CA THR A 202 14.59 -8.61 0.59
C THR A 202 14.63 -7.40 1.51
N ARG A 203 14.87 -6.22 0.92
CA ARG A 203 15.09 -5.00 1.70
C ARG A 203 13.83 -4.59 2.47
N ASP A 204 14.07 -4.05 3.67
CA ASP A 204 13.06 -3.46 4.55
C ASP A 204 12.00 -4.42 5.10
N MET A 205 12.23 -5.74 5.08
CA MET A 205 11.26 -6.72 5.62
C MET A 205 11.27 -6.88 7.15
N GLY A 206 12.16 -6.17 7.85
CA GLY A 206 12.25 -6.16 9.30
C GLY A 206 12.56 -7.54 9.90
N TRP A 207 11.92 -7.85 11.03
CA TRP A 207 12.19 -9.09 11.77
C TRP A 207 11.88 -10.34 10.92
N LYS A 208 12.73 -11.36 11.05
CA LYS A 208 12.59 -12.66 10.37
C LYS A 208 12.26 -13.73 11.40
N GLY A 209 11.13 -14.41 11.22
CA GLY A 209 10.75 -15.59 11.99
C GLY A 209 11.27 -16.89 11.37
N LYS A 210 10.68 -17.99 11.84
CA LYS A 210 10.92 -19.33 11.28
C LYS A 210 10.49 -19.40 9.81
N GLU A 211 11.26 -20.12 9.01
CA GLU A 211 10.89 -20.50 7.64
C GLU A 211 11.12 -22.00 7.43
N GLY A 212 10.39 -22.61 6.49
CA GLY A 212 10.49 -24.05 6.23
C GLY A 212 9.39 -24.58 5.34
N TYR A 213 9.58 -25.77 4.77
CA TYR A 213 8.50 -26.46 4.07
C TYR A 213 7.48 -27.05 5.05
N LEU A 214 6.21 -26.69 4.89
CA LEU A 214 5.09 -27.24 5.66
C LEU A 214 3.98 -27.68 4.72
N GLU A 215 3.18 -28.65 5.16
CA GLU A 215 1.90 -28.94 4.49
C GLU A 215 0.83 -28.01 5.02
N ASN A 216 0.08 -27.37 4.12
CA ASN A 216 -1.02 -26.49 4.47
C ASN A 216 -2.29 -26.82 3.68
N ARG A 217 -3.45 -26.54 4.28
CA ARG A 217 -4.75 -26.44 3.61
C ARG A 217 -5.47 -25.18 4.09
N MET A 218 -6.14 -24.50 3.18
CA MET A 218 -6.89 -23.27 3.47
C MET A 218 -8.39 -23.53 3.42
N GLU A 219 -9.10 -23.10 4.46
CA GLU A 219 -10.55 -22.99 4.50
C GLU A 219 -10.94 -21.51 4.47
N SER A 220 -11.70 -21.09 3.45
CA SER A 220 -12.32 -19.77 3.44
C SER A 220 -13.56 -19.80 4.35
N ARG A 221 -13.72 -18.78 5.21
CA ARG A 221 -14.95 -18.61 6.02
C ARG A 221 -15.91 -17.56 5.44
N LEU A 222 -15.68 -17.10 4.20
CA LEU A 222 -16.54 -16.12 3.55
C LEU A 222 -17.97 -16.66 3.43
N SER A 223 -18.93 -15.90 3.95
CA SER A 223 -20.35 -16.21 3.88
C SER A 223 -20.86 -16.03 2.45
N SER A 224 -20.89 -17.11 1.67
CA SER A 224 -21.65 -17.19 0.44
C SER A 224 -22.47 -18.47 0.42
N VAL A 225 -23.76 -18.33 0.08
CA VAL A 225 -24.77 -19.40 0.12
C VAL A 225 -24.48 -20.53 -0.89
N PHE A 226 -23.51 -20.33 -1.79
CA PHE A 226 -23.09 -21.33 -2.78
C PHE A 226 -21.56 -21.48 -2.82
N GLN A 227 -21.00 -22.17 -1.82
CA GLN A 227 -19.78 -22.95 -2.03
C GLN A 227 -20.09 -24.43 -1.88
N SER A 228 -19.99 -25.14 -3.02
CA SER A 228 -19.85 -26.59 -3.06
C SER A 228 -18.68 -27.02 -2.17
N ILE A 229 -18.80 -28.23 -1.59
CA ILE A 229 -17.82 -28.81 -0.67
C ILE A 229 -16.53 -29.13 -1.44
N ASN A 230 -15.69 -28.11 -1.62
CA ASN A 230 -14.34 -28.26 -2.12
C ASN A 230 -13.48 -28.85 -1.02
N PHE A 231 -13.27 -30.17 -1.07
CA PHE A 231 -12.26 -30.84 -0.25
C PHE A 231 -10.88 -30.26 -0.57
N THR A 232 -10.39 -29.33 0.26
CA THR A 232 -9.13 -28.63 0.03
C THR A 232 -7.96 -29.57 0.27
N LYS A 233 -7.31 -29.98 -0.83
CA LYS A 233 -6.15 -30.86 -0.80
C LYS A 233 -4.99 -30.19 -0.08
N TRP A 234 -4.30 -30.94 0.77
CA TRP A 234 -3.03 -30.52 1.38
C TRP A 234 -1.98 -30.19 0.31
N SER A 235 -1.23 -29.12 0.52
CA SER A 235 -0.14 -28.70 -0.36
C SER A 235 1.13 -28.41 0.44
N LYS A 236 2.27 -28.93 0.00
CA LYS A 236 3.58 -28.65 0.60
C LYS A 236 4.14 -27.38 -0.02
N GLU A 237 4.33 -26.35 0.80
CA GLU A 237 4.82 -25.03 0.39
C GLU A 237 5.90 -24.54 1.35
N TRP A 238 6.77 -23.65 0.87
CA TRP A 238 7.70 -22.91 1.71
C TRP A 238 6.95 -21.81 2.45
N VAL A 239 6.89 -21.91 3.77
CA VAL A 239 6.15 -20.99 4.64
C VAL A 239 7.13 -20.01 5.29
N ILE A 240 6.74 -18.73 5.34
CA ILE A 240 7.55 -17.62 5.84
C ILE A 240 6.79 -16.87 6.93
N LEU A 241 7.34 -16.83 8.15
CA LEU A 241 6.81 -16.01 9.24
C LEU A 241 7.53 -14.66 9.35
N ARG A 242 6.76 -13.57 9.42
CA ARG A 242 7.24 -12.21 9.67
C ARG A 242 6.53 -11.58 10.86
N ASP A 243 6.88 -10.33 11.17
CA ASP A 243 6.30 -9.54 12.27
C ASP A 243 4.81 -9.17 12.09
N SER A 244 4.31 -9.22 10.86
CA SER A 244 3.02 -8.64 10.46
C SER A 244 2.19 -9.54 9.54
N TYR A 245 2.74 -10.68 9.10
CA TYR A 245 2.08 -11.65 8.24
C TYR A 245 2.76 -13.03 8.27
N ILE A 246 2.04 -14.03 7.75
CA ILE A 246 2.59 -15.31 7.30
C ILE A 246 2.35 -15.44 5.79
N ALA A 247 3.35 -15.89 5.03
CA ALA A 247 3.26 -16.05 3.59
C ALA A 247 3.61 -17.47 3.16
N PHE A 248 3.01 -17.90 2.07
CA PHE A 248 3.17 -19.21 1.45
C PHE A 248 3.82 -19.01 0.09
N CYS A 249 4.76 -19.90 -0.27
CA CYS A 249 5.56 -19.81 -1.48
C CYS A 249 5.73 -21.21 -2.08
N LYS A 250 5.70 -21.33 -3.41
CA LYS A 250 5.92 -22.61 -4.09
C LYS A 250 7.26 -23.28 -3.67
N ASP A 251 8.32 -22.50 -3.62
CA ASP A 251 9.66 -22.95 -3.21
C ASP A 251 10.53 -21.77 -2.72
N ILE A 252 11.70 -22.10 -2.20
CA ILE A 252 12.72 -21.16 -1.67
C ILE A 252 13.14 -20.09 -2.69
N GLY A 253 13.12 -20.40 -4.00
CA GLY A 253 13.49 -19.48 -5.07
C GLY A 253 12.35 -18.55 -5.52
N SER A 254 11.12 -18.75 -5.01
CA SER A 254 9.95 -17.95 -5.36
C SER A 254 10.10 -16.48 -4.94
N THR A 255 10.09 -15.58 -5.93
CA THR A 255 10.15 -14.14 -5.72
C THR A 255 8.79 -13.51 -5.40
N THR A 256 7.71 -14.29 -5.43
CA THR A 256 6.35 -13.85 -5.11
C THR A 256 5.63 -14.94 -4.33
N PRO A 257 4.92 -14.61 -3.25
CA PRO A 257 4.12 -15.60 -2.53
C PRO A 257 2.92 -16.08 -3.34
N THR A 258 2.55 -17.34 -3.10
CA THR A 258 1.31 -17.98 -3.59
C THR A 258 0.10 -17.58 -2.77
N ASP A 259 0.30 -17.19 -1.50
CA ASP A 259 -0.72 -16.60 -0.61
C ASP A 259 -0.06 -15.82 0.54
N VAL A 260 -0.77 -14.85 1.12
CA VAL A 260 -0.35 -14.03 2.26
C VAL A 260 -1.53 -13.84 3.22
N LEU A 261 -1.38 -14.32 4.45
CA LEU A 261 -2.29 -14.03 5.56
C LEU A 261 -1.67 -12.93 6.44
N LEU A 262 -2.26 -11.74 6.38
CA LEU A 262 -1.87 -10.60 7.22
C LEU A 262 -2.39 -10.77 8.65
N PHE A 263 -1.61 -10.36 9.64
CA PHE A 263 -1.99 -10.45 11.05
C PHE A 263 -2.86 -9.26 11.49
N ASP A 264 -3.88 -9.54 12.28
CA ASP A 264 -4.85 -8.57 12.81
C ASP A 264 -5.19 -8.87 14.29
N GLN A 265 -6.00 -8.01 14.91
CA GLN A 265 -6.47 -8.13 16.30
C GLN A 265 -7.36 -9.35 16.60
N TYR A 266 -7.68 -10.18 15.60
CA TYR A 266 -8.46 -11.42 15.71
C TYR A 266 -7.66 -12.65 15.35
N PHE A 267 -6.36 -12.51 15.07
CA PHE A 267 -5.45 -13.60 14.79
C PHE A 267 -5.32 -14.55 15.99
N LYS A 268 -5.55 -15.83 15.76
CA LYS A 268 -5.37 -16.91 16.72
C LYS A 268 -4.51 -18.02 16.12
N VAL A 269 -3.78 -18.70 17.01
CA VAL A 269 -3.11 -19.96 16.71
C VAL A 269 -3.45 -20.96 17.81
N GLU A 270 -3.91 -22.14 17.40
CA GLU A 270 -4.39 -23.21 18.28
C GLU A 270 -3.75 -24.53 17.83
N ALA A 271 -3.41 -25.42 18.77
CA ALA A 271 -3.04 -26.79 18.43
C ALA A 271 -4.31 -27.60 18.13
N ALA A 272 -4.29 -28.45 17.10
CA ALA A 272 -5.45 -29.25 16.76
C ALA A 272 -5.77 -30.29 17.85
N PRO A 273 -7.06 -30.60 18.11
CA PRO A 273 -7.44 -31.68 19.03
C PRO A 273 -6.90 -33.03 18.55
N HIS A 274 -6.24 -33.79 19.45
CA HIS A 274 -5.57 -35.06 19.11
C HIS A 274 -6.52 -36.11 18.51
N PHE A 275 -7.82 -36.07 18.81
CA PHE A 275 -8.80 -37.04 18.29
C PHE A 275 -9.04 -36.92 16.76
N LEU A 276 -8.75 -35.76 16.16
CA LEU A 276 -8.95 -35.51 14.73
C LEU A 276 -7.74 -35.87 13.87
N THR A 277 -6.67 -36.40 14.48
CA THR A 277 -5.38 -36.65 13.83
C THR A 277 -5.03 -38.14 13.91
N PRO A 278 -5.30 -38.96 12.87
CA PRO A 278 -4.69 -40.29 12.82
C PRO A 278 -3.16 -40.11 12.85
N TYR A 279 -2.47 -40.94 13.63
CA TYR A 279 -1.01 -40.93 13.83
C TYR A 279 -0.38 -39.79 14.65
N ASN A 280 -1.15 -39.09 15.50
CA ASN A 280 -0.60 -38.23 16.57
C ASN A 280 0.34 -37.07 16.11
N GLN A 281 0.26 -36.70 14.83
CA GLN A 281 1.01 -35.59 14.25
C GLN A 281 0.48 -34.26 14.78
N HIS A 282 1.37 -33.44 15.35
CA HIS A 282 0.97 -32.11 15.81
C HIS A 282 0.58 -31.24 14.62
N HIS A 283 -0.70 -30.88 14.52
CA HIS A 283 -1.18 -29.88 13.56
C HIS A 283 -1.46 -28.56 14.29
N ILE A 284 -1.26 -27.44 13.60
CA ILE A 284 -1.63 -26.12 14.10
C ILE A 284 -2.69 -25.49 13.20
N ILE A 285 -3.63 -24.78 13.82
CA ILE A 285 -4.71 -24.08 13.16
C ILE A 285 -4.44 -22.59 13.35
N ILE A 286 -4.15 -21.91 12.24
CA ILE A 286 -4.01 -20.46 12.18
C ILE A 286 -5.30 -19.87 11.64
N GLN A 287 -5.93 -18.95 12.36
CA GLN A 287 -7.21 -18.38 11.96
C GLN A 287 -7.35 -16.90 12.32
N ASN A 288 -8.11 -16.16 11.50
CA ASN A 288 -8.74 -14.90 11.89
C ASN A 288 -10.27 -15.02 11.66
N LYS A 289 -11.00 -13.90 11.59
CA LYS A 289 -12.46 -13.95 11.36
C LYS A 289 -12.85 -14.44 9.96
N ASN A 290 -12.01 -14.23 8.94
CA ASN A 290 -12.35 -14.45 7.53
C ASN A 290 -11.68 -15.70 6.93
N ARG A 291 -10.57 -16.18 7.52
CA ARG A 291 -9.75 -17.29 7.01
C ARG A 291 -9.35 -18.26 8.12
N ARG A 292 -9.27 -19.54 7.77
CA ARG A 292 -8.62 -20.59 8.55
C ARG A 292 -7.59 -21.31 7.67
N ILE A 293 -6.44 -21.62 8.23
CA ILE A 293 -5.39 -22.40 7.59
C ILE A 293 -4.94 -23.47 8.59
N ASP A 294 -5.11 -24.73 8.23
CA ASP A 294 -4.55 -25.84 9.00
C ASP A 294 -3.16 -26.16 8.41
N ILE A 295 -2.18 -26.39 9.29
CA ILE A 295 -0.77 -26.59 8.93
C ILE A 295 -0.22 -27.82 9.65
N LYS A 296 0.58 -28.62 8.94
CA LYS A 296 1.35 -29.75 9.48
C LYS A 296 2.84 -29.58 9.17
N GLY A 297 3.67 -30.14 10.06
CA GLY A 297 5.11 -30.26 9.86
C GLY A 297 5.55 -31.71 9.83
N PRO A 298 6.80 -31.98 9.41
CA PRO A 298 7.33 -33.35 9.32
C PRO A 298 7.58 -34.01 10.69
N ALA A 299 7.68 -33.22 11.77
CA ALA A 299 7.88 -33.71 13.13
C ALA A 299 7.25 -32.74 14.16
N ASN A 300 6.86 -33.27 15.33
CA ASN A 300 6.19 -32.50 16.39
C ASN A 300 7.03 -31.31 16.88
N ARG A 301 8.33 -31.52 17.12
CA ARG A 301 9.29 -30.46 17.50
C ARG A 301 9.34 -29.29 16.50
N VAL A 302 9.24 -29.56 15.20
CA VAL A 302 9.20 -28.50 14.18
C VAL A 302 7.96 -27.63 14.38
N ILE A 303 6.82 -28.25 14.69
CA ILE A 303 5.57 -27.56 14.95
C ILE A 303 5.58 -26.80 16.28
N GLU A 304 6.23 -27.31 17.32
CA GLU A 304 6.46 -26.60 18.58
C GLU A 304 7.32 -25.33 18.39
N ASP A 305 8.41 -25.44 17.62
CA ASP A 305 9.24 -24.30 17.19
C ASP A 305 8.41 -23.25 16.44
N TRP A 306 7.55 -23.67 15.51
CA TRP A 306 6.62 -22.78 14.79
C TRP A 306 5.62 -22.12 15.75
N MET A 307 5.04 -22.87 16.68
CA MET A 307 4.13 -22.33 17.71
C MET A 307 4.83 -21.30 18.60
N ALA A 308 6.06 -21.57 19.05
CA ALA A 308 6.84 -20.64 19.85
C ALA A 308 7.16 -19.36 19.06
N SER A 309 7.53 -19.49 17.78
CA SER A 309 7.80 -18.34 16.91
C SER A 309 6.55 -17.52 16.61
N ILE A 310 5.38 -18.14 16.41
CA ILE A 310 4.12 -17.43 16.20
C ILE A 310 3.67 -16.73 17.49
N LYS A 311 3.74 -17.40 18.64
CA LYS A 311 3.43 -16.80 19.96
C LYS A 311 4.29 -15.57 20.25
N LYS A 312 5.58 -15.59 19.88
CA LYS A 312 6.43 -14.41 19.97
C LYS A 312 5.87 -13.23 19.16
N VAL A 313 5.43 -13.46 17.93
CA VAL A 313 4.80 -12.41 17.12
C VAL A 313 3.49 -11.92 17.73
N GLN A 314 2.68 -12.80 18.34
CA GLN A 314 1.46 -12.40 19.07
C GLN A 314 1.76 -11.43 20.22
N THR A 315 2.86 -11.65 20.95
CA THR A 315 3.29 -10.77 22.05
C THR A 315 3.89 -9.46 21.54
N ASP A 316 4.80 -9.53 20.57
CA ASP A 316 5.65 -8.39 20.19
C ASP A 316 4.92 -7.45 19.20
N SER A 317 4.22 -8.01 18.21
CA SER A 317 3.67 -7.26 17.07
C SER A 317 2.61 -6.24 17.48
N PRO A 318 2.67 -4.99 16.99
CA PRO A 318 1.57 -4.04 17.16
C PRO A 318 0.33 -4.45 16.36
N TRP A 319 0.48 -5.23 15.28
CA TRP A 319 -0.61 -5.59 14.36
C TRP A 319 -1.63 -6.56 14.95
N MET A 320 -1.28 -7.27 16.02
CA MET A 320 -2.19 -8.18 16.74
C MET A 320 -2.85 -7.53 17.97
N LYS A 321 -2.55 -6.26 18.26
CA LYS A 321 -3.07 -5.53 19.43
C LYS A 321 -4.27 -4.67 19.04
N ARG A 322 -5.16 -4.42 20.00
CA ARG A 322 -6.26 -3.46 19.83
C ARG A 322 -5.76 -2.05 20.04
N HIS A 323 -6.05 -1.14 19.12
CA HIS A 323 -5.61 0.27 19.19
C HIS A 323 -6.75 1.22 19.53
N ARG A 324 -6.39 2.47 19.86
CA ARG A 324 -7.34 3.57 20.06
C ARG A 324 -8.28 3.68 18.84
N PHE A 325 -9.54 3.99 19.09
CA PHE A 325 -10.63 4.03 18.09
C PHE A 325 -10.99 2.69 17.44
N LEU A 326 -10.42 1.58 17.92
CA LEU A 326 -10.46 0.26 17.27
C LEU A 326 -9.85 0.29 15.85
N SER A 327 -8.86 1.14 15.62
CA SER A 327 -8.11 1.17 14.36
C SER A 327 -7.26 -0.09 14.19
N PHE A 328 -7.06 -0.53 12.95
CA PHE A 328 -6.01 -1.50 12.60
C PHE A 328 -4.59 -0.99 12.88
N ALA A 329 -4.39 0.33 12.93
CA ALA A 329 -3.07 0.96 13.05
C ALA A 329 -2.82 1.54 14.46
N PRO A 330 -1.60 1.37 15.00
CA PRO A 330 -1.19 1.96 16.26
C PRO A 330 -1.01 3.49 16.16
N ILE A 331 -0.84 4.13 17.31
CA ILE A 331 -0.41 5.53 17.36
C ILE A 331 1.08 5.61 17.02
N ARG A 332 1.43 6.48 16.07
CA ARG A 332 2.80 6.80 15.65
C ARG A 332 3.21 8.14 16.25
N ASN A 333 4.25 8.15 17.08
CA ASN A 333 4.83 9.38 17.64
C ASN A 333 5.91 9.94 16.70
N ASP A 334 6.28 11.21 16.91
CA ASP A 334 7.36 11.92 16.19
C ASP A 334 7.26 11.83 14.66
N ALA A 335 6.04 11.72 14.13
CA ALA A 335 5.79 11.63 12.71
C ALA A 335 5.99 12.99 12.04
N LYS A 336 6.57 12.96 10.84
CA LYS A 336 6.68 14.14 9.96
C LYS A 336 5.51 14.17 9.00
N VAL A 337 4.80 15.28 9.01
CA VAL A 337 3.51 15.47 8.34
C VAL A 337 3.48 16.85 7.68
N LYS A 338 3.00 16.93 6.44
CA LYS A 338 2.62 18.18 5.75
C LYS A 338 1.17 18.07 5.33
N TRP A 339 0.31 19.00 5.74
CA TRP A 339 -1.00 19.19 5.13
C TRP A 339 -0.87 20.01 3.85
N PHE A 340 -1.86 19.87 2.98
CA PHE A 340 -2.03 20.60 1.73
C PHE A 340 -3.47 21.09 1.68
N VAL A 341 -3.64 22.36 1.31
CA VAL A 341 -4.93 22.93 0.92
C VAL A 341 -4.84 23.14 -0.59
N ASP A 342 -5.87 22.73 -1.31
CA ASP A 342 -5.98 22.72 -2.77
C ASP A 342 -4.97 21.83 -3.51
N GLY A 343 -5.20 21.68 -4.83
CA GLY A 343 -4.45 20.78 -5.69
C GLY A 343 -2.98 21.17 -5.90
N HIS A 344 -2.68 22.47 -6.07
CA HIS A 344 -1.37 22.95 -6.55
C HIS A 344 -0.17 22.31 -5.83
N ASP A 345 -0.01 22.61 -4.54
CA ASP A 345 1.13 22.13 -3.74
C ASP A 345 1.09 20.61 -3.52
N TYR A 346 -0.09 20.00 -3.56
CA TYR A 346 -0.29 18.56 -3.39
C TYR A 346 0.21 17.78 -4.59
N TYR A 347 -0.23 18.14 -5.81
CA TYR A 347 0.21 17.48 -7.04
C TYR A 347 1.69 17.74 -7.33
N ASP A 348 2.21 18.92 -6.98
CA ASP A 348 3.65 19.20 -7.02
C ASP A 348 4.45 18.24 -6.13
N ALA A 349 4.00 18.02 -4.89
CA ALA A 349 4.64 17.10 -3.97
C ALA A 349 4.52 15.63 -4.43
N ILE A 350 3.40 15.25 -5.06
CA ILE A 350 3.21 13.93 -5.66
C ILE A 350 4.14 13.72 -6.87
N ALA A 351 4.31 14.72 -7.73
CA ALA A 351 5.21 14.66 -8.88
C ALA A 351 6.66 14.39 -8.44
N GLU A 352 7.15 15.14 -7.45
CA GLU A 352 8.48 14.92 -6.86
C GLU A 352 8.60 13.56 -6.17
N ALA A 353 7.55 13.11 -5.46
CA ALA A 353 7.53 11.79 -4.81
C ALA A 353 7.66 10.64 -5.83
N ILE A 354 6.90 10.69 -6.92
CA ILE A 354 6.96 9.70 -8.01
C ILE A 354 8.35 9.73 -8.66
N LEU A 355 8.92 10.91 -8.92
CA LEU A 355 10.28 11.04 -9.46
C LEU A 355 11.35 10.43 -8.53
N ALA A 356 11.20 10.63 -7.22
CA ALA A 356 12.11 10.11 -6.20
C ALA A 356 12.08 8.57 -6.08
N ALA A 357 10.94 7.92 -6.34
CA ALA A 357 10.69 6.48 -6.14
C ALA A 357 11.81 5.57 -6.67
N LYS A 358 12.16 4.53 -5.91
CA LYS A 358 13.26 3.59 -6.22
C LYS A 358 12.86 2.13 -6.34
N SER A 359 11.74 1.73 -5.74
CA SER A 359 11.28 0.33 -5.70
C SER A 359 9.82 0.18 -6.08
N GLU A 360 8.91 0.82 -5.37
CA GLU A 360 7.47 0.50 -5.42
C GLU A 360 6.60 1.77 -5.30
N ILE A 361 5.54 1.85 -6.11
CA ILE A 361 4.51 2.89 -6.03
C ILE A 361 3.13 2.23 -5.93
N TYR A 362 2.35 2.62 -4.93
CA TYR A 362 0.96 2.16 -4.75
C TYR A 362 0.00 3.32 -4.98
N ILE A 363 -1.04 3.09 -5.78
CA ILE A 363 -2.05 4.10 -6.15
C ILE A 363 -3.45 3.52 -5.98
N ALA A 364 -4.29 4.18 -5.19
CA ALA A 364 -5.74 3.94 -5.17
C ALA A 364 -6.44 5.19 -5.69
N ASP A 365 -6.30 5.44 -7.00
CA ASP A 365 -6.62 6.73 -7.62
C ASP A 365 -6.53 6.68 -9.17
N TRP A 366 -6.88 7.78 -9.83
CA TRP A 366 -7.15 7.91 -11.27
C TRP A 366 -6.03 8.63 -12.08
N TRP A 367 -6.34 9.30 -13.20
CA TRP A 367 -5.40 9.90 -14.18
C TRP A 367 -5.51 11.43 -14.36
N LEU A 368 -4.37 12.18 -14.30
CA LEU A 368 -4.27 13.65 -14.50
C LEU A 368 -2.86 14.16 -14.92
N TYR A 369 -2.77 15.44 -15.32
CA TYR A 369 -1.57 16.30 -15.30
C TYR A 369 -1.25 16.86 -13.90
N LEU A 370 -0.05 16.60 -13.37
CA LEU A 370 0.31 17.02 -12.00
C LEU A 370 0.86 18.46 -11.89
N ARG A 371 1.53 18.97 -12.94
CA ARG A 371 2.11 20.33 -12.97
C ARG A 371 1.51 21.17 -14.08
N ARG A 372 1.33 22.47 -13.84
CA ARG A 372 0.70 23.45 -14.74
C ARG A 372 1.58 24.69 -14.94
N PRO A 373 1.50 25.39 -16.09
CA PRO A 373 0.69 25.05 -17.27
C PRO A 373 1.21 23.78 -17.98
N PRO A 374 0.33 22.96 -18.60
CA PRO A 374 0.74 21.70 -19.23
C PRO A 374 1.75 21.89 -20.37
N ALA A 375 1.67 22.99 -21.13
CA ALA A 375 2.55 23.27 -22.26
C ALA A 375 4.05 23.28 -21.88
N GLU A 376 4.38 23.75 -20.67
CA GLU A 376 5.74 23.74 -20.11
C GLU A 376 6.06 22.44 -19.35
N ASN A 377 5.03 21.70 -18.93
CA ASN A 377 5.12 20.64 -17.93
C ASN A 377 4.62 19.27 -18.41
N GLU A 378 4.51 19.04 -19.72
CA GLU A 378 3.95 17.82 -20.31
C GLU A 378 4.59 16.52 -19.77
N ASN A 379 5.88 16.54 -19.43
CA ASN A 379 6.60 15.41 -18.82
C ASN A 379 6.10 15.02 -17.42
N TYR A 380 5.33 15.89 -16.75
CA TYR A 380 4.72 15.69 -15.44
C TYR A 380 3.27 15.18 -15.51
N ARG A 381 2.81 14.76 -16.70
CA ARG A 381 1.57 13.97 -16.83
C ARG A 381 1.75 12.61 -16.17
N LEU A 382 0.75 12.16 -15.40
CA LEU A 382 0.89 11.00 -14.51
C LEU A 382 1.29 9.72 -15.27
N ASP A 383 0.66 9.44 -16.41
CA ASP A 383 1.00 8.31 -17.28
C ASP A 383 2.47 8.33 -17.74
N ARG A 384 2.99 9.50 -18.15
CA ARG A 384 4.39 9.66 -18.56
C ARG A 384 5.35 9.45 -17.39
N LEU A 385 5.05 9.99 -16.22
CA LEU A 385 5.84 9.79 -15.01
C LEU A 385 5.85 8.32 -14.58
N LEU A 386 4.69 7.68 -14.50
CA LEU A 386 4.60 6.25 -14.13
C LEU A 386 5.33 5.39 -15.16
N GLN A 387 5.21 5.65 -16.48
CA GLN A 387 5.98 4.94 -17.49
C GLN A 387 7.50 5.16 -17.34
N TYR A 388 7.94 6.39 -17.08
CA TYR A 388 9.35 6.71 -16.86
C TYR A 388 9.93 5.95 -15.66
N LYS A 389 9.20 5.90 -14.54
CA LYS A 389 9.59 5.15 -13.35
C LYS A 389 9.55 3.64 -13.57
N ALA A 390 8.54 3.13 -14.26
CA ALA A 390 8.43 1.72 -14.62
C ALA A 390 9.60 1.26 -15.51
N LYS A 391 10.04 2.10 -16.46
CA LYS A 391 11.25 1.89 -17.29
C LYS A 391 12.55 1.89 -16.46
N GLN A 392 12.58 2.54 -15.29
CA GLN A 392 13.69 2.48 -14.33
C GLN A 392 13.64 1.24 -13.42
N GLY A 393 12.69 0.33 -13.60
CA GLY A 393 12.54 -0.88 -12.80
C GLY A 393 11.60 -0.77 -11.60
N VAL A 394 11.02 0.42 -11.34
CA VAL A 394 10.02 0.60 -10.29
C VAL A 394 8.77 -0.23 -10.61
N LEU A 395 8.19 -0.86 -9.60
CA LEU A 395 6.95 -1.63 -9.68
C LEU A 395 5.78 -0.72 -9.26
N ILE A 396 4.70 -0.74 -10.03
CA ILE A 396 3.60 0.21 -9.85
C ILE A 396 2.29 -0.58 -9.76
N TYR A 397 1.58 -0.43 -8.65
CA TYR A 397 0.37 -1.17 -8.35
C TYR A 397 -0.79 -0.21 -8.17
N VAL A 398 -1.85 -0.39 -8.97
CA VAL A 398 -3.01 0.50 -9.00
C VAL A 398 -4.28 -0.29 -8.69
N VAL A 399 -5.08 0.19 -7.75
CA VAL A 399 -6.45 -0.33 -7.49
C VAL A 399 -7.44 0.77 -7.82
N LEU A 400 -8.24 0.55 -8.86
CA LEU A 400 -9.31 1.47 -9.26
C LEU A 400 -10.65 1.01 -8.68
N TYR A 401 -11.50 1.97 -8.32
CA TYR A 401 -12.93 1.68 -8.21
C TYR A 401 -13.44 1.23 -9.60
N LYS A 402 -14.21 0.15 -9.63
CA LYS A 402 -15.00 -0.25 -10.80
C LYS A 402 -16.42 0.27 -10.62
N GLU A 403 -16.84 1.10 -11.55
CA GLU A 403 -18.17 1.70 -11.61
C GLU A 403 -19.23 0.75 -12.20
N VAL A 404 -20.49 1.00 -11.84
CA VAL A 404 -21.66 0.45 -12.54
C VAL A 404 -21.77 1.15 -13.89
N GLY A 405 -21.62 0.40 -14.99
CA GLY A 405 -21.33 0.94 -16.32
C GLY A 405 -22.39 1.81 -17.00
N LEU A 406 -23.58 1.96 -16.40
CA LEU A 406 -24.66 2.84 -16.86
C LEU A 406 -24.78 4.16 -16.08
N GLY A 407 -24.00 4.34 -15.00
CA GLY A 407 -24.23 5.43 -14.03
C GLY A 407 -23.11 6.46 -13.83
N PHE A 408 -21.90 6.23 -14.36
CA PHE A 408 -20.74 7.08 -14.06
C PHE A 408 -19.81 7.29 -15.26
N ALA A 409 -19.38 8.54 -15.49
CA ALA A 409 -18.45 8.90 -16.55
C ALA A 409 -16.97 8.47 -16.30
N LEU A 410 -16.71 7.71 -15.23
CA LEU A 410 -15.37 7.34 -14.79
C LEU A 410 -14.63 6.43 -15.79
N ASN A 411 -15.28 5.48 -16.47
CA ASN A 411 -14.63 4.55 -17.42
C ASN A 411 -13.31 3.95 -16.92
N SER A 412 -13.32 3.26 -15.77
CA SER A 412 -12.09 2.72 -15.18
C SER A 412 -11.45 1.60 -16.00
N GLU A 413 -12.18 0.95 -16.92
CA GLU A 413 -11.58 -0.03 -17.85
C GLU A 413 -10.67 0.63 -18.89
N HIS A 414 -10.98 1.87 -19.33
CA HIS A 414 -10.05 2.65 -20.14
C HIS A 414 -8.76 2.91 -19.36
N SER A 415 -8.84 3.48 -18.15
CA SER A 415 -7.66 3.80 -17.34
C SER A 415 -6.80 2.56 -17.02
N LYS A 416 -7.43 1.43 -16.71
CA LYS A 416 -6.75 0.14 -16.54
C LYS A 416 -6.05 -0.32 -17.82
N SER A 417 -6.69 -0.21 -18.98
CA SER A 417 -6.13 -0.59 -20.27
C SER A 417 -4.94 0.29 -20.65
N THR A 418 -5.11 1.62 -20.56
CA THR A 418 -4.08 2.62 -20.80
C THR A 418 -2.87 2.39 -19.89
N LEU A 419 -3.06 2.34 -18.58
CA LEU A 419 -1.96 2.17 -17.60
C LEU A 419 -1.20 0.85 -17.79
N ARG A 420 -1.89 -0.27 -18.05
CA ARG A 420 -1.24 -1.56 -18.34
C ARG A 420 -0.50 -1.57 -19.67
N GLY A 421 -0.94 -0.79 -20.65
CA GLY A 421 -0.26 -0.62 -21.94
C GLY A 421 1.06 0.14 -21.84
N LEU A 422 1.27 0.95 -20.79
CA LEU A 422 2.47 1.79 -20.64
C LEU A 422 3.76 0.98 -20.42
N HIS A 423 3.74 -0.02 -19.53
CA HIS A 423 4.90 -0.85 -19.21
C HIS A 423 4.52 -2.11 -18.41
N LYS A 424 5.27 -3.21 -18.58
CA LYS A 424 5.07 -4.50 -17.89
C LYS A 424 5.14 -4.46 -16.35
N ASN A 425 5.75 -3.44 -15.77
CA ASN A 425 5.85 -3.26 -14.31
C ASN A 425 4.62 -2.52 -13.73
N ILE A 426 3.62 -2.17 -14.54
CA ILE A 426 2.40 -1.47 -14.10
C ILE A 426 1.24 -2.48 -14.03
N PHE A 427 0.82 -2.79 -12.81
CA PHE A 427 -0.23 -3.75 -12.51
C PHE A 427 -1.49 -3.00 -12.06
N VAL A 428 -2.63 -3.30 -12.67
CA VAL A 428 -3.90 -2.61 -12.36
C VAL A 428 -5.01 -3.61 -12.09
N GLN A 429 -5.66 -3.46 -10.94
CA GLN A 429 -6.89 -4.16 -10.56
C GLN A 429 -8.06 -3.14 -10.52
N ARG A 430 -9.29 -3.64 -10.74
CA ARG A 430 -10.52 -2.85 -10.54
C ARG A 430 -11.48 -3.60 -9.62
N HIS A 431 -12.14 -2.94 -8.67
CA HIS A 431 -13.03 -3.55 -7.67
C HIS A 431 -14.11 -2.57 -7.21
N PRO A 432 -15.34 -2.99 -6.86
CA PRO A 432 -15.86 -4.37 -6.80
C PRO A 432 -16.16 -4.97 -8.18
N ASP A 433 -16.52 -6.25 -8.27
CA ASP A 433 -17.41 -6.66 -9.37
C ASP A 433 -18.87 -6.42 -8.91
N HIS A 434 -19.80 -6.33 -9.85
CA HIS A 434 -21.20 -6.01 -9.57
C HIS A 434 -22.09 -7.15 -10.05
N ASN A 435 -22.02 -8.30 -9.38
CA ASN A 435 -22.91 -9.42 -9.64
C ASN A 435 -24.05 -9.45 -8.61
N ALA A 436 -25.26 -9.13 -9.07
CA ALA A 436 -26.47 -9.14 -8.24
C ALA A 436 -26.81 -10.53 -7.67
N VAL A 437 -26.32 -11.61 -8.28
CA VAL A 437 -26.57 -13.00 -7.83
C VAL A 437 -25.71 -13.39 -6.62
N THR A 438 -24.50 -12.81 -6.48
CA THR A 438 -23.59 -13.10 -5.36
C THR A 438 -23.74 -12.14 -4.18
N GLY A 439 -24.64 -11.15 -4.27
CA GLY A 439 -24.83 -10.13 -3.24
C GLY A 439 -23.76 -9.03 -3.25
N ASP A 440 -23.05 -8.87 -4.37
CA ASP A 440 -21.99 -7.88 -4.51
C ASP A 440 -22.50 -6.45 -4.28
N PRO A 441 -21.69 -5.54 -3.72
CA PRO A 441 -22.10 -4.17 -3.43
C PRO A 441 -22.42 -3.38 -4.71
N LEU A 442 -23.70 -3.01 -4.86
CA LEU A 442 -24.21 -2.19 -5.96
C LEU A 442 -24.10 -0.68 -5.70
N PHE A 443 -24.08 -0.26 -4.43
CA PHE A 443 -24.20 1.16 -4.02
C PHE A 443 -22.96 1.74 -3.32
N TRP A 444 -21.96 0.92 -3.02
CA TRP A 444 -20.76 1.33 -2.31
C TRP A 444 -19.56 1.44 -3.26
N ALA A 445 -18.60 2.31 -2.92
CA ALA A 445 -17.40 2.54 -3.72
C ALA A 445 -16.14 2.49 -2.85
N HIS A 446 -15.02 2.15 -3.47
CA HIS A 446 -13.69 2.51 -2.96
C HIS A 446 -13.52 4.01 -3.16
N HIS A 447 -13.32 4.75 -2.07
CA HIS A 447 -13.38 6.23 -2.08
C HIS A 447 -12.11 6.87 -1.50
N GLU A 448 -11.26 6.09 -0.85
CA GLU A 448 -9.94 6.49 -0.39
C GLU A 448 -9.03 6.87 -1.56
N LYS A 449 -8.41 8.05 -1.47
CA LYS A 449 -7.36 8.51 -2.38
C LYS A 449 -6.03 8.24 -1.71
N ILE A 450 -5.18 7.43 -2.33
CA ILE A 450 -3.91 6.98 -1.75
C ILE A 450 -2.81 6.98 -2.79
N LEU A 451 -1.69 7.62 -2.47
CA LEU A 451 -0.38 7.37 -3.08
C LEU A 451 0.60 6.93 -1.99
N VAL A 452 1.33 5.83 -2.21
CA VAL A 452 2.50 5.46 -1.39
C VAL A 452 3.71 5.29 -2.30
N VAL A 453 4.85 5.84 -1.87
CA VAL A 453 6.16 5.66 -2.50
C VAL A 453 7.12 4.97 -1.54
N ASP A 454 7.68 3.84 -1.99
CA ASP A 454 8.70 3.04 -1.30
C ASP A 454 8.36 2.73 0.18
N TYR A 455 7.06 2.62 0.52
CA TYR A 455 6.52 2.43 1.89
C TYR A 455 6.93 3.50 2.92
N ARG A 456 7.59 4.58 2.49
CA ARG A 456 8.20 5.58 3.38
C ARG A 456 7.55 6.95 3.29
N LEU A 457 6.90 7.25 2.17
CA LEU A 457 6.13 8.47 1.96
C LEU A 457 4.73 8.07 1.50
N ALA A 458 3.70 8.56 2.19
CA ALA A 458 2.30 8.33 1.82
C ALA A 458 1.54 9.66 1.75
N PHE A 459 0.62 9.75 0.80
CA PHE A 459 -0.34 10.84 0.65
C PHE A 459 -1.76 10.27 0.70
N ILE A 460 -2.63 10.92 1.49
CA ILE A 460 -4.06 10.63 1.58
C ILE A 460 -4.84 11.94 1.68
N GLY A 461 -6.10 11.99 1.25
CA GLY A 461 -6.91 13.21 1.30
C GLY A 461 -8.26 13.08 0.60
N GLY A 462 -8.89 14.22 0.29
CA GLY A 462 -10.03 14.29 -0.64
C GLY A 462 -9.64 14.39 -2.12
N LEU A 463 -8.43 14.87 -2.41
CA LEU A 463 -7.91 15.08 -3.76
C LEU A 463 -7.59 13.78 -4.51
N ASP A 464 -8.46 13.40 -5.44
CA ASP A 464 -8.20 12.40 -6.49
C ASP A 464 -7.11 12.91 -7.47
N LEU A 465 -6.33 12.00 -8.06
CA LEU A 465 -5.45 12.25 -9.20
C LEU A 465 -6.25 12.36 -10.52
N CYS A 466 -7.29 13.19 -10.58
CA CYS A 466 -8.23 13.21 -11.72
C CYS A 466 -8.76 14.60 -12.08
N PHE A 467 -9.51 14.68 -13.20
CA PHE A 467 -9.96 15.96 -13.76
C PHE A 467 -10.81 16.79 -12.79
N GLY A 468 -10.63 18.12 -12.86
CA GLY A 468 -11.34 19.12 -12.08
C GLY A 468 -10.83 19.35 -10.65
N ARG A 469 -9.88 18.53 -10.15
CA ARG A 469 -9.33 18.64 -8.77
C ARG A 469 -8.09 19.52 -8.66
N TYR A 470 -7.39 19.78 -9.76
CA TYR A 470 -6.33 20.81 -9.74
C TYR A 470 -6.97 22.16 -9.44
N ASP A 471 -6.41 22.88 -8.47
CA ASP A 471 -6.74 24.27 -8.21
C ASP A 471 -5.63 24.94 -7.38
N THR A 472 -5.76 26.25 -7.21
CA THR A 472 -4.88 27.13 -6.43
C THR A 472 -5.71 27.89 -5.40
N HIS A 473 -5.08 28.45 -4.36
CA HIS A 473 -5.75 29.29 -3.36
C HIS A 473 -6.48 30.53 -3.94
N SER A 474 -6.22 30.90 -5.21
CA SER A 474 -6.95 31.97 -5.90
C SER A 474 -8.28 31.53 -6.53
N HIS A 475 -8.53 30.22 -6.66
CA HIS A 475 -9.76 29.64 -7.21
C HIS A 475 -10.27 30.32 -8.50
N PRO A 476 -9.44 30.47 -9.56
CA PRO A 476 -9.82 31.16 -10.78
C PRO A 476 -11.03 30.52 -11.45
N LEU A 477 -11.96 31.37 -11.92
CA LEU A 477 -13.16 30.92 -12.64
C LEU A 477 -12.94 30.93 -14.15
N ALA A 478 -12.08 31.83 -14.65
CA ALA A 478 -11.77 32.00 -16.06
C ALA A 478 -10.38 31.43 -16.41
N ASP A 479 -10.29 30.65 -17.49
CA ASP A 479 -9.05 30.15 -18.10
C ASP A 479 -9.23 30.16 -19.62
N TYR A 480 -9.34 31.38 -20.16
CA TYR A 480 -9.48 31.67 -21.58
C TYR A 480 -8.39 32.65 -22.03
N SER A 481 -7.67 32.28 -23.09
CA SER A 481 -6.61 33.06 -23.71
C SER A 481 -6.93 33.27 -25.19
N VAL A 482 -6.93 34.53 -25.64
CA VAL A 482 -7.04 34.88 -27.07
C VAL A 482 -5.79 34.45 -27.87
N ASN A 483 -4.65 34.27 -27.20
CA ASN A 483 -3.37 33.86 -27.80
C ASN A 483 -3.22 32.33 -27.90
N GLY A 484 -4.32 31.59 -27.86
CA GLY A 484 -4.33 30.12 -27.92
C GLY A 484 -3.95 29.43 -26.62
N ARG A 485 -3.79 28.11 -26.71
CA ARG A 485 -3.81 27.16 -25.58
C ARG A 485 -2.51 27.08 -24.76
N ALA A 486 -1.44 27.76 -25.17
CA ALA A 486 -0.11 27.64 -24.56
C ALA A 486 -0.08 28.00 -23.07
N ASN A 487 -0.98 28.88 -22.62
CA ASN A 487 -1.06 29.36 -21.24
C ASN A 487 -2.27 28.80 -20.47
N GLU A 488 -3.00 27.81 -21.01
CA GLU A 488 -4.12 27.18 -20.29
C GLU A 488 -3.62 26.51 -19.00
N ILE A 489 -4.24 26.85 -17.86
CA ILE A 489 -3.95 26.17 -16.59
C ILE A 489 -4.71 24.84 -16.54
N PHE A 490 -5.93 24.79 -17.08
CA PHE A 490 -6.83 23.64 -17.05
C PHE A 490 -7.12 23.20 -18.50
N PRO A 491 -6.40 22.21 -19.08
CA PRO A 491 -6.59 21.82 -20.48
C PRO A 491 -7.83 20.94 -20.67
N GLY A 492 -8.46 20.99 -21.85
CA GLY A 492 -9.51 20.05 -22.24
C GLY A 492 -10.64 19.91 -21.22
N GLN A 493 -10.92 18.68 -20.78
CA GLN A 493 -11.97 18.36 -19.81
C GLN A 493 -11.66 18.82 -18.39
N ASP A 494 -10.41 19.18 -18.07
CA ASP A 494 -10.01 19.64 -16.74
C ASP A 494 -10.59 21.04 -16.40
N TYR A 495 -10.92 21.82 -17.43
CA TYR A 495 -11.81 22.98 -17.30
C TYR A 495 -13.25 22.48 -17.19
N ASN A 496 -13.66 22.14 -15.97
CA ASN A 496 -14.94 21.50 -15.68
C ASN A 496 -15.89 22.39 -14.85
N ASN A 497 -17.19 22.23 -15.07
CA ASN A 497 -18.23 22.72 -14.17
C ASN A 497 -19.35 21.67 -14.09
N PRO A 498 -19.34 20.80 -13.07
CA PRO A 498 -20.20 19.61 -13.05
C PRO A 498 -21.67 19.94 -12.78
N ARG A 499 -21.99 21.19 -12.36
CA ARG A 499 -23.38 21.69 -12.29
C ARG A 499 -23.98 21.93 -13.68
N ILE A 500 -23.14 22.19 -14.68
CA ILE A 500 -23.54 22.51 -16.06
C ILE A 500 -23.40 21.27 -16.93
N LYS A 501 -22.23 20.62 -16.90
CA LYS A 501 -21.98 19.38 -17.63
C LYS A 501 -20.88 18.58 -16.94
N ASP A 502 -21.21 17.35 -16.57
CA ASP A 502 -20.25 16.39 -16.03
C ASP A 502 -19.28 15.89 -17.12
N PHE A 503 -18.23 15.18 -16.73
CA PHE A 503 -17.28 14.56 -17.65
C PHE A 503 -17.98 13.63 -18.65
N SER A 504 -17.44 13.54 -19.87
CA SER A 504 -18.05 12.71 -20.91
C SER A 504 -16.99 12.25 -21.91
N ASN A 505 -17.04 10.99 -22.33
CA ASN A 505 -16.02 10.37 -23.19
C ASN A 505 -14.58 10.70 -22.73
N VAL A 506 -14.24 10.35 -21.48
CA VAL A 506 -12.94 10.68 -20.83
C VAL A 506 -11.69 10.18 -21.57
N GLN A 507 -11.86 9.30 -22.56
CA GLN A 507 -10.79 8.89 -23.48
C GLN A 507 -10.29 10.07 -24.32
N ASN A 508 -11.21 10.96 -24.71
CA ASN A 508 -10.91 12.24 -25.36
C ASN A 508 -10.72 13.34 -24.30
N TYR A 509 -9.67 13.19 -23.48
CA TYR A 509 -9.38 14.08 -22.35
C TYR A 509 -9.13 15.54 -22.73
N ASP A 510 -8.69 15.80 -23.97
CA ASP A 510 -8.39 17.16 -24.45
C ASP A 510 -9.62 17.88 -25.02
N ALA A 511 -10.77 17.20 -25.13
CA ALA A 511 -12.03 17.84 -25.52
C ALA A 511 -12.47 18.88 -24.48
N THR A 512 -12.81 20.10 -24.93
CA THR A 512 -13.45 21.10 -24.06
C THR A 512 -14.96 20.86 -24.03
N LEU A 513 -15.53 20.59 -22.85
CA LEU A 513 -16.96 20.24 -22.71
C LEU A 513 -17.91 21.43 -22.55
N ILE A 514 -17.39 22.57 -22.09
CA ILE A 514 -18.12 23.82 -21.80
C ILE A 514 -17.38 25.02 -22.42
N ASP A 515 -18.10 26.01 -22.92
CA ASP A 515 -17.47 27.17 -23.58
C ASP A 515 -16.78 28.10 -22.57
N ARG A 516 -15.44 28.09 -22.58
CA ARG A 516 -14.57 28.94 -21.73
C ARG A 516 -14.82 30.45 -21.90
N ARG A 517 -15.41 30.88 -23.02
CA ARG A 517 -15.67 32.30 -23.33
C ARG A 517 -16.90 32.86 -22.62
N THR A 518 -17.78 31.99 -22.12
CA THR A 518 -19.05 32.37 -21.49
C THR A 518 -19.27 31.69 -20.14
N THR A 519 -18.67 30.53 -19.93
CA THR A 519 -19.00 29.61 -18.84
C THR A 519 -17.80 29.45 -17.92
N PRO A 520 -17.87 29.86 -16.64
CA PRO A 520 -16.79 29.67 -15.68
C PRO A 520 -16.63 28.19 -15.31
N ARG A 521 -15.39 27.75 -15.04
CA ARG A 521 -15.16 26.49 -14.32
C ARG A 521 -15.69 26.59 -12.89
N MET A 522 -15.95 25.45 -12.27
CA MET A 522 -16.23 25.38 -10.84
C MET A 522 -14.91 25.17 -10.07
N PRO A 523 -14.55 26.04 -9.11
CA PRO A 523 -13.39 25.82 -8.26
C PRO A 523 -13.47 24.56 -7.41
N TRP A 524 -12.30 24.05 -7.04
CA TRP A 524 -12.14 22.88 -6.18
C TRP A 524 -11.30 23.25 -4.96
N HIS A 525 -11.96 23.40 -3.81
CA HIS A 525 -11.32 23.55 -2.49
C HIS A 525 -11.31 22.19 -1.81
N ASP A 526 -10.14 21.74 -1.34
CA ASP A 526 -9.97 20.41 -0.78
C ASP A 526 -8.73 20.35 0.14
N VAL A 527 -8.62 19.28 0.93
CA VAL A 527 -7.53 19.07 1.89
C VAL A 527 -6.93 17.68 1.73
N ALA A 528 -5.60 17.63 1.70
CA ALA A 528 -4.83 16.38 1.69
C ALA A 528 -3.65 16.45 2.65
N ILE A 529 -3.00 15.31 2.89
CA ILE A 529 -1.91 15.18 3.85
C ILE A 529 -0.85 14.20 3.35
N GLY A 530 0.41 14.63 3.42
CA GLY A 530 1.59 13.81 3.18
C GLY A 530 2.27 13.46 4.51
N MET A 531 2.67 12.21 4.68
CA MET A 531 3.30 11.69 5.90
C MET A 531 4.49 10.80 5.60
N VAL A 532 5.51 10.81 6.47
CA VAL A 532 6.76 10.08 6.29
C VAL A 532 7.01 9.09 7.43
N GLY A 533 7.63 7.95 7.12
CA GLY A 533 8.06 6.95 8.09
C GLY A 533 6.97 5.93 8.42
N THR A 534 6.81 5.57 9.69
CA THR A 534 5.88 4.51 10.13
C THR A 534 4.40 4.76 9.77
N PRO A 535 3.84 5.99 9.78
CA PRO A 535 2.47 6.21 9.28
C PRO A 535 2.30 5.86 7.79
N ALA A 536 3.34 6.06 6.97
CA ALA A 536 3.30 5.68 5.56
C ALA A 536 3.28 4.16 5.37
N ARG A 537 3.93 3.41 6.27
CA ARG A 537 3.83 1.94 6.31
C ARG A 537 2.42 1.48 6.70
N ASP A 538 1.74 2.18 7.60
CA ASP A 538 0.35 1.89 7.97
C ASP A 538 -0.60 2.04 6.76
N VAL A 539 -0.46 3.13 5.99
CA VAL A 539 -1.19 3.35 4.73
C VAL A 539 -0.82 2.30 3.68
N ALA A 540 0.46 1.95 3.55
CA ALA A 540 0.92 0.90 2.65
C ALA A 540 0.33 -0.47 2.99
N ARG A 541 0.25 -0.83 4.28
CA ARG A 541 -0.34 -2.08 4.77
C ARG A 541 -1.85 -2.15 4.46
N HIS A 542 -2.56 -1.02 4.55
CA HIS A 542 -3.96 -0.92 4.13
C HIS A 542 -4.13 -1.16 2.62
N PHE A 543 -3.21 -0.63 1.78
CA PHE A 543 -3.20 -0.89 0.34
C PHE A 543 -2.91 -2.36 0.02
N VAL A 544 -1.87 -2.94 0.63
CA VAL A 544 -1.50 -4.37 0.47
C VAL A 544 -2.66 -5.29 0.85
N GLN A 545 -3.40 -4.97 1.93
CA GLN A 545 -4.56 -5.74 2.34
C GLN A 545 -5.69 -5.71 1.29
N ARG A 546 -6.03 -4.53 0.73
CA ARG A 546 -6.98 -4.43 -0.39
C ARG A 546 -6.49 -5.16 -1.63
N TRP A 547 -5.24 -4.95 -2.04
CA TRP A 547 -4.67 -5.59 -3.23
C TRP A 547 -4.76 -7.13 -3.16
N ASN A 548 -4.40 -7.70 -2.01
CA ASN A 548 -4.45 -9.14 -1.78
C ASN A 548 -5.90 -9.65 -1.71
N HIS A 549 -6.81 -8.91 -1.07
CA HIS A 549 -8.24 -9.25 -1.05
C HIS A 549 -8.84 -9.32 -2.46
N VAL A 550 -8.67 -8.27 -3.27
CA VAL A 550 -9.15 -8.22 -4.66
C VAL A 550 -8.55 -9.33 -5.52
N LYS A 551 -7.26 -9.65 -5.32
CA LYS A 551 -6.59 -10.76 -6.02
C LYS A 551 -7.20 -12.12 -5.66
N THR A 552 -7.48 -12.37 -4.38
CA THR A 552 -8.11 -13.61 -3.92
C THR A 552 -9.51 -13.77 -4.50
N GLU A 553 -10.34 -12.73 -4.39
CA GLU A 553 -11.71 -12.70 -4.91
C GLU A 553 -11.78 -12.96 -6.43
N LYS A 554 -10.97 -12.23 -7.21
CA LYS A 554 -11.07 -12.23 -8.69
C LYS A 554 -10.20 -13.27 -9.40
N GLY A 555 -9.57 -14.16 -8.63
CA GLY A 555 -8.78 -15.28 -9.16
C GLY A 555 -7.39 -15.37 -8.54
N GLN A 556 -7.32 -15.95 -7.33
CA GLN A 556 -6.08 -16.28 -6.61
C GLN A 556 -4.98 -16.85 -7.53
N LYS A 557 -5.35 -17.79 -8.43
CA LYS A 557 -4.46 -18.48 -9.38
C LYS A 557 -3.92 -17.63 -10.55
N ARG A 558 -4.30 -16.34 -10.69
CA ARG A 558 -3.77 -15.45 -11.73
C ARG A 558 -2.31 -15.10 -11.44
N MET A 559 -1.37 -15.86 -12.01
CA MET A 559 0.08 -15.68 -11.86
C MET A 559 0.61 -14.33 -12.38
N SER A 560 -0.13 -13.65 -13.26
CA SER A 560 0.23 -12.33 -13.80
C SER A 560 0.02 -11.17 -12.81
N LEU A 561 -0.61 -11.42 -11.66
CA LEU A 561 -0.77 -10.46 -10.56
C LEU A 561 -0.12 -11.06 -9.31
N PRO A 562 0.95 -10.46 -8.75
CA PRO A 562 1.58 -10.98 -7.54
C PRO A 562 0.71 -10.72 -6.31
N PHE A 563 0.85 -11.55 -5.28
CA PHE A 563 0.49 -11.15 -3.91
C PHE A 563 1.56 -10.18 -3.38
N LEU A 564 1.13 -9.15 -2.65
CA LEU A 564 2.01 -8.17 -2.02
C LEU A 564 2.25 -8.51 -0.55
N THR A 565 3.40 -8.12 -0.02
CA THR A 565 3.76 -8.25 1.39
C THR A 565 4.03 -6.86 2.00
N PRO A 566 3.61 -6.61 3.26
CA PRO A 566 4.03 -5.41 3.98
C PRO A 566 5.54 -5.41 4.21
N LYS A 567 6.15 -4.23 4.22
CA LYS A 567 7.48 -4.02 4.81
C LYS A 567 7.41 -4.09 6.32
N GLY A 568 8.52 -4.47 6.94
CA GLY A 568 8.61 -4.75 8.36
C GLY A 568 8.34 -3.52 9.24
N GLU A 569 7.87 -3.80 10.44
CA GLU A 569 7.61 -2.81 11.49
C GLU A 569 8.93 -2.20 11.98
N PHE A 570 9.92 -3.04 12.26
CA PHE A 570 11.23 -2.65 12.80
C PHE A 570 12.33 -2.82 11.74
N VAL A 571 12.83 -1.71 11.19
CA VAL A 571 13.94 -1.69 10.21
C VAL A 571 15.13 -0.94 10.83
N PRO A 572 16.13 -1.64 11.39
CA PRO A 572 17.14 -1.03 12.27
C PRO A 572 18.24 -0.25 11.54
N ALA A 573 18.50 -0.54 10.26
CA ALA A 573 19.71 -0.08 9.57
C ALA A 573 19.62 1.31 8.88
N ARG A 574 18.52 2.06 9.05
CA ARG A 574 18.32 3.34 8.37
C ARG A 574 18.22 4.51 9.36
N ASP A 575 19.06 5.51 9.14
CA ASP A 575 18.89 6.84 9.73
C ASP A 575 17.56 7.46 9.24
N GLU A 576 16.51 7.32 10.04
CA GLU A 576 15.23 7.99 9.83
C GLU A 576 15.12 9.33 10.59
N THR A 577 16.21 9.83 11.23
CA THR A 577 16.15 11.09 12.02
C THR A 577 15.71 12.29 11.18
N LYS A 578 16.15 12.36 9.92
CA LYS A 578 15.77 13.40 8.93
C LYS A 578 14.27 13.38 8.58
N PHE A 579 13.60 12.26 8.86
CA PHE A 579 12.18 12.02 8.64
C PHE A 579 11.35 12.03 9.94
N LYS A 580 11.97 12.28 11.10
CA LYS A 580 11.24 12.61 12.32
C LYS A 580 10.58 13.99 12.19
N GLY A 581 9.45 14.14 12.85
CA GLY A 581 8.72 15.38 13.06
C GLY A 581 8.23 15.45 14.51
N THR A 582 7.15 16.19 14.73
CA THR A 582 6.59 16.43 16.07
C THR A 582 5.14 15.94 16.21
N CYS A 583 4.57 15.37 15.16
CA CYS A 583 3.16 15.00 15.14
C CYS A 583 2.92 13.61 15.73
N ARG A 584 1.90 13.49 16.58
CA ARG A 584 1.36 12.19 16.99
C ARG A 584 0.20 11.82 16.07
N VAL A 585 0.43 10.84 15.20
CA VAL A 585 -0.47 10.43 14.11
C VAL A 585 -1.08 9.05 14.42
N GLN A 586 -2.25 8.77 13.88
CA GLN A 586 -2.80 7.42 13.81
C GLN A 586 -3.59 7.30 12.51
N VAL A 587 -3.30 6.28 11.71
CA VAL A 587 -4.09 6.00 10.49
C VAL A 587 -5.41 5.36 10.89
N LEU A 588 -6.48 5.70 10.18
CA LEU A 588 -7.86 5.28 10.44
C LEU A 588 -8.51 4.90 9.11
N ARG A 589 -9.54 4.06 9.14
CA ARG A 589 -10.31 3.70 7.94
C ARG A 589 -11.78 3.40 8.26
N SER A 590 -12.56 3.39 7.18
CA SER A 590 -13.85 2.70 7.11
C SER A 590 -13.66 1.51 6.19
N SER A 591 -13.87 0.29 6.65
CA SER A 591 -13.62 -0.93 5.88
C SER A 591 -14.48 -2.07 6.39
N THR A 592 -14.79 -3.02 5.52
CA THR A 592 -15.63 -4.19 5.84
C THR A 592 -15.32 -5.34 4.87
N GLU A 593 -16.02 -6.45 5.02
CA GLU A 593 -15.78 -7.72 4.34
C GLU A 593 -15.69 -7.57 2.82
N TRP A 594 -16.70 -6.93 2.19
CA TRP A 594 -16.72 -6.70 0.74
C TRP A 594 -15.51 -5.90 0.23
N SER A 595 -14.96 -4.99 1.03
CA SER A 595 -13.97 -4.00 0.57
C SER A 595 -12.51 -4.43 0.76
N GLN A 596 -12.26 -5.27 1.77
CA GLN A 596 -10.93 -5.48 2.37
C GLN A 596 -10.78 -6.89 2.98
N GLY A 597 -11.83 -7.73 2.98
CA GLY A 597 -11.79 -9.06 3.61
C GLY A 597 -11.58 -9.03 5.13
N VAL A 598 -12.13 -8.01 5.80
CA VAL A 598 -12.03 -7.80 7.26
C VAL A 598 -13.39 -7.60 7.90
N GLU A 599 -13.50 -7.83 9.21
CA GLU A 599 -14.66 -7.34 9.95
C GLU A 599 -14.78 -5.81 9.87
N ARG A 600 -16.03 -5.31 9.91
CA ARG A 600 -16.40 -3.90 9.83
C ARG A 600 -15.63 -3.01 10.82
N GLU A 601 -14.65 -2.29 10.30
CA GLU A 601 -13.91 -1.23 10.97
C GLU A 601 -14.52 0.14 10.65
N PHE A 602 -14.71 0.96 11.69
CA PHE A 602 -15.27 2.31 11.61
C PHE A 602 -14.45 3.29 12.47
N SER A 603 -13.12 3.15 12.41
CA SER A 603 -12.19 3.88 13.27
C SER A 603 -12.16 5.39 12.98
N ILE A 604 -12.48 5.80 11.75
CA ILE A 604 -12.74 7.21 11.39
C ILE A 604 -13.91 7.78 12.22
N TYR A 605 -15.05 7.08 12.24
CA TYR A 605 -16.23 7.54 12.98
C TYR A 605 -15.96 7.64 14.48
N ASN A 606 -15.31 6.62 15.07
CA ASN A 606 -14.93 6.63 16.48
C ASN A 606 -14.02 7.83 16.82
N ALA A 607 -13.08 8.17 15.95
CA ALA A 607 -12.20 9.33 16.13
C ALA A 607 -12.95 10.67 16.03
N TYR A 608 -13.90 10.81 15.09
CA TYR A 608 -14.77 11.99 14.99
C TYR A 608 -15.58 12.19 16.30
N MET A 609 -16.20 11.12 16.79
CA MET A 609 -17.00 11.15 18.02
C MET A 609 -16.17 11.54 19.26
N GLU A 610 -14.96 10.99 19.41
CA GLU A 610 -14.07 11.38 20.51
C GLU A 610 -13.55 12.82 20.35
N ALA A 611 -13.15 13.22 19.13
CA ALA A 611 -12.62 14.56 18.88
C ALA A 611 -13.64 15.66 19.22
N ILE A 612 -14.90 15.50 18.77
CA ILE A 612 -15.98 16.44 19.07
C ILE A 612 -16.32 16.44 20.57
N SER A 613 -16.52 15.27 21.17
CA SER A 613 -16.91 15.17 22.59
C SER A 613 -15.82 15.66 23.56
N ARG A 614 -14.53 15.58 23.18
CA ARG A 614 -13.39 16.07 23.98
C ARG A 614 -12.91 17.48 23.62
N ALA A 615 -13.40 18.09 22.54
CA ALA A 615 -13.01 19.45 22.13
C ALA A 615 -13.21 20.47 23.26
N LYS A 616 -12.21 21.29 23.59
CA LYS A 616 -12.30 22.26 24.70
C LYS A 616 -12.86 23.62 24.29
N HIS A 617 -12.41 24.17 23.15
CA HIS A 617 -12.65 25.56 22.77
C HIS A 617 -13.46 25.72 21.48
N PHE A 618 -13.12 24.98 20.42
CA PHE A 618 -13.91 24.98 19.19
C PHE A 618 -13.76 23.69 18.40
N VAL A 619 -14.62 23.52 17.40
CA VAL A 619 -14.52 22.51 16.34
C VAL A 619 -14.66 23.24 15.00
N TYR A 620 -13.81 22.88 14.03
CA TYR A 620 -13.88 23.35 12.66
C TYR A 620 -14.08 22.14 11.74
N ILE A 621 -15.05 22.21 10.84
CA ILE A 621 -15.41 21.12 9.92
C ILE A 621 -15.49 21.71 8.51
N GLU A 622 -14.57 21.30 7.65
CA GLU A 622 -14.77 21.33 6.20
C GLU A 622 -15.24 19.94 5.76
N ASN A 623 -16.32 19.87 4.99
CA ASN A 623 -16.77 18.60 4.41
C ASN A 623 -17.62 18.80 3.15
N GLN A 624 -17.58 17.83 2.24
CA GLN A 624 -18.45 17.82 1.06
C GLN A 624 -19.93 17.62 1.43
N PHE A 625 -20.21 16.87 2.50
CA PHE A 625 -21.56 16.54 2.95
C PHE A 625 -21.71 16.73 4.46
N PHE A 626 -22.90 17.17 4.88
CA PHE A 626 -23.26 17.24 6.31
C PHE A 626 -24.60 16.55 6.57
N ILE A 627 -24.58 15.21 6.49
CA ILE A 627 -25.75 14.34 6.73
C ILE A 627 -25.51 13.48 7.96
N THR A 628 -26.25 13.73 9.03
CA THR A 628 -25.99 13.12 10.34
C THR A 628 -27.22 13.07 11.23
N ALA A 629 -27.31 12.03 12.07
CA ALA A 629 -28.36 11.91 13.07
C ALA A 629 -27.97 12.67 14.35
N THR A 630 -29.01 13.22 14.98
CA THR A 630 -28.93 13.90 16.28
C THR A 630 -29.48 13.05 17.43
N GLN A 631 -30.01 11.86 17.11
CA GLN A 631 -30.69 10.91 17.97
C GLN A 631 -30.24 9.47 17.60
N PRO A 632 -29.94 8.59 18.58
CA PRO A 632 -29.40 7.25 18.31
C PRO A 632 -30.35 6.30 17.56
N ASP A 633 -31.65 6.52 17.67
CA ASP A 633 -32.74 5.66 17.20
C ASP A 633 -33.24 6.01 15.79
N ASN A 634 -32.61 6.98 15.12
CA ASN A 634 -32.97 7.36 13.75
C ASN A 634 -32.94 6.13 12.82
N LYS A 635 -34.08 5.86 12.17
CA LYS A 635 -34.27 4.64 11.37
C LYS A 635 -33.39 4.63 10.10
N LEU A 636 -33.17 5.80 9.49
CA LEU A 636 -32.48 5.95 8.21
C LEU A 636 -30.99 6.28 8.36
N ILE A 637 -30.66 7.32 9.12
CA ILE A 637 -29.28 7.81 9.29
C ILE A 637 -28.68 7.24 10.57
N LYS A 638 -27.54 6.53 10.46
CA LYS A 638 -26.94 5.78 11.59
C LYS A 638 -25.69 6.41 12.21
N ASN A 639 -25.16 7.49 11.64
CA ASN A 639 -24.01 8.19 12.21
C ASN A 639 -24.49 9.30 13.16
N ASN A 640 -23.95 9.35 14.39
CA ASN A 640 -24.42 10.26 15.45
C ASN A 640 -23.49 11.48 15.64
N ILE A 641 -22.85 11.96 14.58
CA ILE A 641 -21.93 13.11 14.63
C ILE A 641 -22.68 14.38 15.03
N GLY A 642 -23.89 14.60 14.51
CA GLY A 642 -24.76 15.72 14.89
C GLY A 642 -25.19 15.64 16.36
N GLN A 643 -25.45 14.44 16.88
CA GLN A 643 -25.70 14.24 18.31
C GLN A 643 -24.48 14.66 19.13
N ALA A 644 -23.27 14.23 18.76
CA ALA A 644 -22.04 14.61 19.47
C ALA A 644 -21.83 16.14 19.48
N ILE A 645 -22.15 16.83 18.39
CA ILE A 645 -22.12 18.30 18.30
C ILE A 645 -23.15 18.93 19.27
N VAL A 646 -24.41 18.49 19.23
CA VAL A 646 -25.47 19.00 20.10
C VAL A 646 -25.14 18.80 21.58
N GLU A 647 -24.78 17.58 21.99
CA GLU A 647 -24.46 17.31 23.40
C GLU A 647 -23.18 18.02 23.85
N ARG A 648 -22.20 18.20 22.95
CA ARG A 648 -21.00 19.01 23.24
C ARG A 648 -21.35 20.48 23.47
N ILE A 649 -22.22 21.06 22.65
CA ILE A 649 -22.70 22.45 22.81
C ILE A 649 -23.50 22.59 24.12
N LYS A 650 -24.45 21.69 24.38
CA LYS A 650 -25.21 21.65 25.65
C LYS A 650 -24.30 21.62 26.87
N ARG A 651 -23.23 20.83 26.84
CA ARG A 651 -22.22 20.82 27.89
C ARG A 651 -21.50 22.16 28.04
N ALA A 652 -21.11 22.81 26.94
CA ALA A 652 -20.48 24.14 27.01
C ALA A 652 -21.40 25.19 27.64
N HIS A 653 -22.67 25.20 27.23
CA HIS A 653 -23.69 26.10 27.74
C HIS A 653 -23.93 25.90 29.24
N LYS A 654 -24.16 24.64 29.67
CA LYS A 654 -24.33 24.29 31.09
C LYS A 654 -23.12 24.67 31.95
N GLU A 655 -21.91 24.56 31.41
CA GLU A 655 -20.66 24.94 32.09
C GLU A 655 -20.32 26.43 32.00
N GLY A 656 -21.13 27.27 31.33
CA GLY A 656 -20.84 28.69 31.10
C GLY A 656 -19.60 28.96 30.25
N LYS A 657 -19.10 27.96 29.49
CA LYS A 657 -17.82 28.05 28.76
C LYS A 657 -18.01 28.53 27.32
N ARG A 658 -17.17 29.47 26.90
CA ARG A 658 -17.05 29.89 25.49
C ARG A 658 -16.63 28.70 24.62
N PHE A 659 -17.54 28.27 23.74
CA PHE A 659 -17.31 27.19 22.78
C PHE A 659 -17.93 27.56 21.42
N ARG A 660 -17.29 27.21 20.31
CA ARG A 660 -17.80 27.50 18.95
C ARG A 660 -17.63 26.33 18.00
N VAL A 661 -18.53 26.17 17.03
CA VAL A 661 -18.50 25.15 15.99
C VAL A 661 -18.68 25.85 14.65
N TYR A 662 -17.70 25.68 13.76
CA TYR A 662 -17.71 26.26 12.42
C TYR A 662 -17.84 25.11 11.43
N VAL A 663 -18.87 25.18 10.58
CA VAL A 663 -19.14 24.15 9.56
C VAL A 663 -19.13 24.81 8.18
N VAL A 664 -18.17 24.44 7.34
CA VAL A 664 -18.02 24.92 5.96
C VAL A 664 -18.37 23.77 5.02
N ILE A 665 -19.36 23.98 4.17
CA ILE A 665 -19.89 22.99 3.22
C ILE A 665 -20.15 23.64 1.85
N PRO A 666 -20.14 22.87 0.75
CA PRO A 666 -20.57 23.36 -0.56
C PRO A 666 -21.98 23.95 -0.48
N LEU A 667 -22.20 25.11 -1.12
CA LEU A 667 -23.52 25.74 -1.21
C LEU A 667 -24.56 24.80 -1.84
N ALA A 668 -24.12 23.93 -2.74
CA ALA A 668 -24.91 22.87 -3.33
C ALA A 668 -24.03 21.68 -3.73
N PRO A 669 -24.53 20.44 -3.70
CA PRO A 669 -23.84 19.28 -4.25
C PRO A 669 -23.51 19.41 -5.74
N SER A 670 -22.41 18.79 -6.16
CA SER A 670 -21.82 18.87 -7.50
C SER A 670 -22.48 17.90 -8.51
N PHE A 671 -23.81 17.94 -8.66
CA PHE A 671 -24.55 17.19 -9.69
C PHE A 671 -25.03 18.11 -10.81
N PRO A 672 -25.07 17.65 -12.07
CA PRO A 672 -25.61 18.44 -13.18
C PRO A 672 -27.10 18.72 -13.00
N GLY A 673 -27.56 19.84 -13.59
CA GLY A 673 -28.96 20.24 -13.61
C GLY A 673 -29.29 21.38 -12.66
N ASP A 674 -30.40 22.07 -12.96
CA ASP A 674 -30.98 23.11 -12.09
C ASP A 674 -31.86 22.47 -11.00
N PHE A 675 -32.00 23.13 -9.85
CA PHE A 675 -32.78 22.63 -8.72
C PHE A 675 -34.27 22.41 -9.06
N ALA A 676 -34.79 23.19 -10.00
CA ALA A 676 -36.16 23.10 -10.52
C ALA A 676 -36.35 22.01 -11.59
N ALA A 677 -35.28 21.48 -12.19
CA ALA A 677 -35.36 20.49 -13.26
C ALA A 677 -35.87 19.14 -12.73
N SER A 678 -36.69 18.42 -13.50
CA SER A 678 -37.34 17.18 -13.07
C SER A 678 -36.32 16.08 -12.71
N ASP A 679 -35.23 16.00 -13.45
CA ASP A 679 -34.10 15.08 -13.30
C ASP A 679 -33.21 15.33 -12.07
N ALA A 680 -33.20 16.53 -11.50
CA ALA A 680 -32.40 16.90 -10.32
C ALA A 680 -32.87 16.27 -8.97
N SER A 681 -33.44 15.07 -9.02
CA SER A 681 -33.99 14.35 -7.87
C SER A 681 -32.93 14.00 -6.81
N ILE A 682 -31.74 13.52 -7.24
CA ILE A 682 -30.61 13.20 -6.36
C ILE A 682 -30.09 14.45 -5.65
N LEU A 683 -29.96 15.56 -6.37
CA LEU A 683 -29.55 16.86 -5.84
C LEU A 683 -30.52 17.32 -4.73
N ARG A 684 -31.83 17.28 -4.99
CA ARG A 684 -32.87 17.61 -4.00
C ARG A 684 -32.84 16.67 -2.79
N LEU A 685 -32.63 15.36 -2.99
CA LEU A 685 -32.56 14.38 -1.90
C LEU A 685 -31.37 14.64 -0.95
N VAL A 686 -30.17 14.87 -1.50
CA VAL A 686 -28.97 15.18 -0.71
C VAL A 686 -29.18 16.48 0.08
N MET A 687 -29.69 17.53 -0.56
CA MET A 687 -29.99 18.79 0.13
C MET A 687 -31.07 18.63 1.21
N HIS A 688 -32.11 17.82 0.97
CA HIS A 688 -33.14 17.53 1.98
C HIS A 688 -32.52 16.90 3.23
N GLN A 689 -31.69 15.85 3.07
CA GLN A 689 -31.04 15.18 4.20
C GLN A 689 -30.02 16.09 4.92
N GLN A 690 -29.35 16.97 4.18
CA GLN A 690 -28.45 17.98 4.76
C GLN A 690 -29.23 19.02 5.59
N TYR A 691 -30.32 19.58 5.05
CA TYR A 691 -31.18 20.50 5.81
C TYR A 691 -31.87 19.81 6.99
N ALA A 692 -32.24 18.53 6.88
CA ALA A 692 -32.77 17.75 7.99
C ALA A 692 -31.76 17.56 9.13
N SER A 693 -30.47 17.49 8.80
CA SER A 693 -29.38 17.44 9.79
C SER A 693 -29.15 18.81 10.44
N ILE A 694 -29.23 19.89 9.65
CA ILE A 694 -28.90 21.26 10.09
C ILE A 694 -30.07 21.93 10.83
N SER A 695 -31.23 22.11 10.17
CA SER A 695 -32.25 23.09 10.58
C SER A 695 -33.72 22.71 10.34
N ARG A 696 -34.06 21.49 9.90
CA ARG A 696 -35.44 21.09 9.55
C ARG A 696 -35.82 19.71 10.11
N GLY A 697 -37.11 19.49 10.35
CA GLY A 697 -37.65 18.17 10.67
C GLY A 697 -37.81 17.88 12.17
N GLY A 698 -37.87 18.89 13.01
CA GLY A 698 -38.11 18.82 14.46
C GLY A 698 -36.92 18.33 15.29
N ASN A 699 -36.03 17.54 14.69
CA ASN A 699 -34.90 16.89 15.37
C ASN A 699 -33.52 17.37 14.87
N SER A 700 -33.42 18.40 14.03
CA SER A 700 -32.13 18.89 13.54
C SER A 700 -31.23 19.48 14.64
N ILE A 701 -29.97 19.79 14.32
CA ILE A 701 -29.03 20.38 15.30
C ILE A 701 -29.56 21.70 15.86
N LEU A 702 -30.03 22.63 15.00
CA LEU A 702 -30.54 23.93 15.46
C LEU A 702 -31.83 23.78 16.29
N GLU A 703 -32.74 22.89 15.89
CA GLU A 703 -33.99 22.61 16.62
C GLU A 703 -33.69 21.98 18.00
N ARG A 704 -32.80 20.98 18.09
CA ARG A 704 -32.44 20.35 19.39
C ARG A 704 -31.69 21.27 20.36
N LEU A 705 -31.08 22.35 19.88
CA LEU A 705 -30.49 23.40 20.71
C LEU A 705 -31.56 24.38 21.20
N ARG A 706 -32.44 24.87 20.31
CA ARG A 706 -33.58 25.73 20.66
C ARG A 706 -34.52 25.05 21.67
N ASN A 707 -34.83 23.77 21.47
CA ASN A 707 -35.65 22.96 22.40
C ASN A 707 -34.99 22.74 23.78
N ALA A 708 -33.71 23.08 23.93
CA ALA A 708 -33.01 23.09 25.22
C ALA A 708 -32.80 24.51 25.78
N ASN A 709 -33.53 25.50 25.25
CA ASN A 709 -33.40 26.93 25.54
C ASN A 709 -32.00 27.51 25.25
N ILE A 710 -31.27 26.91 24.30
CA ILE A 710 -29.96 27.39 23.85
C ILE A 710 -30.12 28.10 22.51
N ASN A 711 -29.72 29.38 22.45
CA ASN A 711 -29.59 30.10 21.18
C ASN A 711 -28.46 29.47 20.33
N PRO A 712 -28.74 28.91 19.14
CA PRO A 712 -27.70 28.21 18.38
C PRO A 712 -26.58 29.11 17.86
N GLU A 713 -26.88 30.37 17.52
CA GLU A 713 -25.93 31.34 16.94
C GLU A 713 -24.78 31.68 17.91
N ASP A 714 -24.97 31.43 19.22
CA ASP A 714 -23.93 31.58 20.23
C ASP A 714 -22.91 30.42 20.24
N TYR A 715 -23.14 29.37 19.46
CA TYR A 715 -22.34 28.14 19.51
C TYR A 715 -22.02 27.51 18.17
N ILE A 716 -22.87 27.61 17.14
CA ILE A 716 -22.66 26.97 15.84
C ILE A 716 -23.03 27.88 14.68
N SER A 717 -22.21 27.89 13.63
CA SER A 717 -22.44 28.68 12.42
C SER A 717 -22.06 27.87 11.17
N PHE A 718 -22.89 28.00 10.13
CA PHE A 718 -22.75 27.29 8.85
C PHE A 718 -22.38 28.26 7.73
N TYR A 719 -21.39 27.88 6.92
CA TYR A 719 -20.81 28.71 5.86
C TYR A 719 -20.68 27.91 4.56
N SER A 720 -20.52 28.63 3.46
CA SER A 720 -20.13 28.09 2.15
C SER A 720 -19.16 29.05 1.47
N LEU A 721 -18.35 28.52 0.55
CA LEU A 721 -17.38 29.31 -0.20
C LEU A 721 -17.98 29.76 -1.55
N ARG A 722 -17.70 31.02 -1.92
CA ARG A 722 -18.08 31.62 -3.21
C ARG A 722 -17.02 32.66 -3.60
N THR A 723 -16.66 32.67 -4.87
CA THR A 723 -15.76 33.67 -5.48
C THR A 723 -16.40 34.28 -6.74
N TRP A 724 -15.74 35.25 -7.35
CA TRP A 724 -16.14 35.91 -8.60
C TRP A 724 -14.89 36.22 -9.45
N ASP A 725 -15.09 36.42 -10.75
CA ASP A 725 -14.03 36.67 -11.74
C ASP A 725 -14.62 37.42 -12.95
N LYS A 726 -13.79 37.74 -13.96
CA LYS A 726 -14.23 38.34 -15.23
C LYS A 726 -13.72 37.52 -16.43
N ILE A 727 -14.62 36.81 -17.10
CA ILE A 727 -14.32 36.15 -18.37
C ILE A 727 -14.20 37.22 -19.46
N LYS A 728 -13.00 37.40 -20.02
CA LYS A 728 -12.74 38.34 -21.11
C LYS A 728 -13.11 37.70 -22.45
N SER A 729 -14.31 37.99 -22.95
CA SER A 729 -14.75 37.52 -24.26
C SER A 729 -14.20 38.40 -25.40
N ASN A 730 -14.17 37.87 -26.62
CA ASN A 730 -13.57 38.56 -27.78
C ASN A 730 -14.35 39.82 -28.23
N THR A 731 -15.59 39.99 -27.74
CA THR A 731 -16.38 41.21 -27.95
C THR A 731 -15.77 42.44 -27.27
N ASP A 732 -15.05 42.27 -26.16
CA ASP A 732 -14.32 43.36 -25.49
C ASP A 732 -13.03 43.78 -26.22
N TYR A 733 -12.45 42.85 -27.00
CA TYR A 733 -11.32 43.16 -27.87
C TYR A 733 -11.79 43.94 -29.10
N ASN A 734 -12.86 43.49 -29.75
CA ASN A 734 -13.43 44.18 -30.90
C ASN A 734 -14.05 45.54 -30.55
N SER A 735 -14.65 45.73 -29.37
CA SER A 735 -15.15 47.04 -28.95
C SER A 735 -14.01 48.04 -28.69
N LYS A 736 -12.89 47.59 -28.12
CA LYS A 736 -11.67 48.41 -27.92
C LYS A 736 -10.86 48.65 -29.19
N PHE A 737 -10.88 47.73 -30.16
CA PHE A 737 -10.30 47.96 -31.48
C PHE A 737 -11.15 48.96 -32.28
N LYS A 738 -12.48 48.82 -32.28
CA LYS A 738 -13.38 49.79 -32.92
C LYS A 738 -13.27 51.18 -32.29
N SER A 739 -13.18 51.30 -30.96
CA SER A 739 -13.02 52.62 -30.31
C SER A 739 -11.63 53.25 -30.50
N ARG A 740 -10.58 52.44 -30.73
CA ARG A 740 -9.25 52.93 -31.16
C ARG A 740 -9.21 53.34 -32.63
N GLN A 741 -9.88 52.62 -33.52
CA GLN A 741 -10.02 53.03 -34.93
C GLN A 741 -10.88 54.28 -35.09
N SER A 742 -11.92 54.47 -34.26
CA SER A 742 -12.73 55.70 -34.26
C SER A 742 -12.06 56.90 -33.58
N SER A 743 -10.83 56.78 -33.08
CA SER A 743 -10.07 57.86 -32.44
C SER A 743 -8.68 58.08 -33.05
N GLY A 744 -8.33 57.36 -34.12
CA GLY A 744 -7.08 57.48 -34.86
C GLY A 744 -7.31 57.85 -36.32
N GLY A 745 -7.72 59.10 -36.58
CA GLY A 745 -7.82 59.63 -37.94
C GLY A 745 -6.44 59.88 -38.53
N GLY A 746 -5.93 58.93 -39.33
CA GLY A 746 -4.66 59.05 -40.06
C GLY A 746 -4.66 58.14 -41.29
N GLN A 747 -4.55 58.73 -42.47
CA GLN A 747 -4.55 58.00 -43.74
C GLN A 747 -3.25 57.21 -43.93
N GLY A 748 -3.36 56.01 -44.51
CA GLY A 748 -2.22 55.19 -44.93
C GLY A 748 -2.71 53.92 -45.62
N SER A 749 -2.57 53.85 -46.94
CA SER A 749 -2.85 52.65 -47.75
C SER A 749 -1.78 51.57 -47.56
N PHE A 750 -2.12 50.29 -47.72
CA PHE A 750 -1.63 49.46 -48.84
C PHE A 750 -2.18 48.02 -48.79
N ASP A 751 -2.52 47.52 -49.98
CA ASP A 751 -2.71 46.14 -50.46
C ASP A 751 -3.65 45.14 -49.77
N GLU A 752 -4.79 44.93 -50.44
CA GLU A 752 -5.50 43.65 -50.50
C GLU A 752 -4.66 42.60 -51.25
N ASN A 753 -4.68 41.34 -50.82
CA ASN A 753 -4.49 40.19 -51.71
C ASN A 753 -5.00 38.88 -51.11
N LEU A 754 -5.42 37.97 -51.99
CA LEU A 754 -5.75 36.54 -51.75
C LEU A 754 -7.12 36.20 -51.11
N GLU A 755 -8.19 36.48 -51.86
CA GLU A 755 -9.22 35.45 -52.10
C GLU A 755 -9.11 34.93 -53.54
N ARG A 756 -9.01 33.59 -53.74
CA ARG A 756 -9.79 32.77 -54.69
C ARG A 756 -9.16 31.39 -54.96
N VAL A 757 -10.00 30.51 -55.52
CA VAL A 757 -9.70 29.22 -56.20
C VAL A 757 -9.49 28.00 -55.27
N ASN A 758 -10.23 26.89 -55.38
CA ASN A 758 -11.59 26.66 -55.92
C ASN A 758 -12.12 25.31 -55.39
N SER A 759 -13.44 25.15 -55.40
CA SER A 759 -14.16 23.86 -55.27
C SER A 759 -14.39 23.20 -56.63
N THR A 760 -14.12 21.89 -56.77
CA THR A 760 -14.60 20.89 -57.76
C THR A 760 -13.63 19.69 -57.73
N THR A 761 -13.94 18.42 -57.96
CA THR A 761 -15.17 17.60 -58.19
C THR A 761 -14.78 16.12 -57.82
N GLU A 762 -15.57 15.03 -57.89
CA GLU A 762 -16.97 14.66 -58.23
C GLU A 762 -17.28 13.30 -57.54
N GLY A 763 -18.55 12.85 -57.50
CA GLY A 763 -18.94 11.50 -57.03
C GLY A 763 -20.22 11.45 -56.22
#